data_AF-A0A3M8CM92-F1
#
_entry.id   AF-A0A3M8CM92-F1
#
_cell.length_a   1.000
_cell.length_b   1.000
_cell.length_c   1.000
_cell.angle_alpha   90.00
_cell.angle_beta   90.00
_cell.angle_gamma   90.00
#
_symmetry.space_group_name_H-M   'P 1'
#
loop_
_entity.id
_entity.type
_entity.pdbx_description
1 polymer ?
#
loop_
_entity_poly.entity_id
_entity_poly.type
_entity_poly.pdbx_seq_one_letter_code
_entity_poly.pdbx_strand_id
1 'polypeptide(L)'
;MRKRILTFACGVLVTSMLTITPGVASAAGGFLPYDDISKHWARSSIIRGVEAGLFAAGSKVPHFYPNREMTRAEFVAMLDRVYQGGQYQLYPLTFLSEHAELSKGEGFAEPYLPYKDVDRLTWMYGPTLRVSFLLDRLYGPGSIQTVFPGENMSPNQAISQDEAAKLLLMFTMGEDSSLALEEVKSWGWLEGEKNDKLKRGEAAAAADRLMQYLMQDPILPLLDYDGQKFPMVPEIQDVFPLFATYTAQKSVEEQKYVDAVDAIINQMDSEQTYSDLRKLETRSFPNQIGAHYYLSWDPNITLEDNLNEAFLAIDAYFEDKIILPETLQLLSANVYDLALQMGSSDSKIYGKVLERLSTYESKVKEDTDEWESLVIYLAALEIKAGKIDDALTRYRSFAAENHEALTNVTYYLIAQDRMAEAEELVTSLSPYKNDTRMVQLVKLLKQDISSLKEQSAIALDLAYSLRKMDRASTMQVKGESVLSGYLFKYTQDIDREKKASRTTGYFQSPYKRILDPMDSYTDTKDRIHYTYDSESEQWVKNRINKLDFLHEWVGAKNINERIRDLNARYYKQSYGRYDVITEWIPRPFLEEKGRQVVLGKGKILSAPLYMNKYYIDRESDQLIQHFWRYEEIYESQEYVAYSGTDIYEYNANVKVTIPEQVKNEVSR
;
A
#
# COMPACT_ATOMS: atom_id res chain seq x y z
N MET A 1 -11.59 -24.26 -31.00
CA MET A 1 -12.13 -23.78 -29.70
C MET A 1 -11.12 -24.04 -28.59
N ARG A 2 -9.94 -23.39 -28.70
CA ARG A 2 -8.79 -23.45 -27.78
C ARG A 2 -7.87 -22.23 -28.02
N LYS A 3 -8.49 -21.10 -28.34
CA LYS A 3 -7.92 -19.78 -28.59
C LYS A 3 -9.02 -18.79 -28.19
N ARG A 4 -8.81 -18.04 -27.10
CA ARG A 4 -9.63 -16.95 -26.49
C ARG A 4 -9.68 -17.00 -24.95
N ILE A 5 -8.59 -17.41 -24.29
CA ILE A 5 -8.36 -17.18 -22.86
C ILE A 5 -6.89 -16.81 -22.70
N LEU A 6 -6.51 -15.61 -23.14
CA LEU A 6 -5.17 -15.01 -22.89
C LEU A 6 -5.12 -13.51 -23.19
N THR A 7 -6.24 -12.80 -23.07
CA THR A 7 -6.27 -11.33 -23.19
C THR A 7 -7.40 -10.76 -22.33
N PHE A 8 -7.20 -10.75 -21.02
CA PHE A 8 -7.97 -9.95 -20.05
C PHE A 8 -7.07 -9.68 -18.83
N ALA A 9 -5.92 -9.08 -19.09
CA ALA A 9 -4.98 -8.60 -18.08
C ALA A 9 -4.45 -7.24 -18.54
N CYS A 10 -5.32 -6.23 -18.51
CA CYS A 10 -5.04 -4.79 -18.44
C CYS A 10 -6.40 -4.08 -18.52
N GLY A 11 -6.74 -3.28 -17.51
CA GLY A 11 -8.02 -2.57 -17.43
C GLY A 11 -9.03 -3.20 -16.46
N VAL A 12 -8.61 -3.53 -15.23
CA VAL A 12 -9.56 -3.54 -14.11
C VAL A 12 -9.47 -2.16 -13.49
N LEU A 13 -10.33 -1.25 -13.95
CA LEU A 13 -10.83 -0.20 -13.07
C LEU A 13 -11.37 -0.92 -11.84
N VAL A 14 -10.80 -0.60 -10.69
CA VAL A 14 -11.22 -1.11 -9.38
C VAL A 14 -12.69 -0.72 -9.21
N THR A 15 -13.60 -1.61 -9.58
CA THR A 15 -15.00 -1.53 -9.21
C THR A 15 -15.07 -1.91 -7.75
N SER A 16 -14.94 -0.90 -6.89
CA SER A 16 -15.19 -0.98 -5.46
C SER A 16 -16.49 -1.74 -5.21
N MET A 17 -16.37 -2.80 -4.43
CA MET A 17 -17.47 -3.65 -3.99
C MET A 17 -18.62 -2.81 -3.43
N LEU A 18 -19.83 -3.13 -3.87
CA LEU A 18 -21.08 -2.84 -3.19
C LEU A 18 -21.02 -3.36 -1.74
N THR A 19 -20.55 -2.52 -0.82
CA THR A 19 -20.87 -2.70 0.59
C THR A 19 -22.31 -2.23 0.77
N ILE A 20 -23.14 -3.12 1.30
CA ILE A 20 -24.49 -2.80 1.75
C ILE A 20 -24.31 -1.88 2.97
N THR A 21 -24.21 -0.58 2.71
CA THR A 21 -24.36 0.45 3.75
C THR A 21 -25.83 0.46 4.19
N PRO A 22 -26.15 0.26 5.48
CA PRO A 22 -27.48 0.57 5.96
C PRO A 22 -27.68 2.10 5.91
N GLY A 23 -28.46 2.54 4.92
CA GLY A 23 -29.24 3.78 4.92
C GLY A 23 -28.48 5.09 5.18
N VAL A 24 -27.94 5.69 4.12
CA VAL A 24 -27.65 7.13 4.10
C VAL A 24 -28.96 7.91 4.10
N ALA A 25 -29.27 8.57 5.22
CA ALA A 25 -30.27 9.62 5.27
C ALA A 25 -29.60 10.96 4.93
N SER A 26 -30.12 11.59 3.88
CA SER A 26 -29.73 12.92 3.41
C SER A 26 -29.80 13.99 4.51
N ALA A 27 -28.82 14.91 4.45
CA ALA A 27 -28.66 16.07 5.31
C ALA A 27 -29.78 17.10 5.12
N ALA A 28 -30.88 16.96 5.85
CA ALA A 28 -31.86 18.04 6.08
C ALA A 28 -32.64 17.83 7.38
N GLY A 29 -31.93 17.52 8.46
CA GLY A 29 -32.46 17.36 9.82
C GLY A 29 -31.36 16.84 10.74
N GLY A 30 -30.68 17.74 11.46
CA GLY A 30 -29.43 17.43 12.16
C GLY A 30 -29.56 16.29 13.17
N PHE A 31 -29.07 15.10 12.81
CA PHE A 31 -28.89 13.97 13.71
C PHE A 31 -27.89 14.37 14.80
N LEU A 32 -28.37 14.51 16.03
CA LEU A 32 -27.54 14.63 17.23
C LEU A 32 -27.50 13.24 17.89
N PRO A 33 -26.38 12.50 17.80
CA PRO A 33 -26.31 11.13 18.30
C PRO A 33 -26.36 11.05 19.83
N TYR A 34 -26.07 12.15 20.53
CA TYR A 34 -26.03 12.23 21.99
C TYR A 34 -26.55 13.58 22.49
N ASP A 35 -27.17 13.57 23.66
CA ASP A 35 -27.80 14.77 24.24
C ASP A 35 -26.76 15.75 24.84
N ASP A 36 -25.61 15.24 25.28
CA ASP A 36 -24.61 15.94 26.08
C ASP A 36 -23.48 16.61 25.26
N ILE A 37 -23.55 16.54 23.93
CA ILE A 37 -22.52 17.11 23.04
C ILE A 37 -22.93 18.44 22.41
N SER A 38 -24.17 18.89 22.59
CA SER A 38 -24.75 20.03 21.85
C SER A 38 -23.93 21.33 21.91
N LYS A 39 -23.28 21.60 23.05
CA LYS A 39 -22.42 22.77 23.28
C LYS A 39 -20.93 22.42 23.41
N HIS A 40 -20.55 21.17 23.16
CA HIS A 40 -19.16 20.73 23.29
C HIS A 40 -18.35 21.09 22.05
N TRP A 41 -17.10 21.53 22.22
CA TRP A 41 -16.24 21.96 21.10
C TRP A 41 -15.98 20.82 20.10
N ALA A 42 -15.82 19.58 20.60
CA ALA A 42 -15.61 18.39 19.79
C ALA A 42 -16.89 17.83 19.14
N ARG A 43 -18.03 18.54 19.21
CA ARG A 43 -19.34 18.05 18.70
C ARG A 43 -19.24 17.50 17.28
N SER A 44 -18.66 18.27 16.37
CA SER A 44 -18.57 17.88 14.96
C SER A 44 -17.70 16.64 14.75
N SER A 45 -16.58 16.55 15.44
CA SER A 45 -15.69 15.39 15.40
C SER A 45 -16.35 14.15 16.00
N ILE A 46 -17.14 14.30 17.06
CA ILE A 46 -17.90 13.19 17.65
C ILE A 46 -18.96 12.68 16.67
N ILE A 47 -19.70 13.59 16.00
CA ILE A 47 -20.71 13.21 15.00
C ILE A 47 -20.05 12.45 13.85
N ARG A 48 -18.98 12.99 13.26
CA ARG A 48 -18.23 12.30 12.19
C ARG A 48 -17.67 10.95 12.64
N GLY A 49 -17.17 10.85 13.88
CA GLY A 49 -16.70 9.59 14.44
C GLY A 49 -17.82 8.56 14.60
N VAL A 50 -19.06 8.96 14.87
CA VAL A 50 -20.22 8.06 14.88
C VAL A 50 -20.59 7.64 13.45
N GLU A 51 -20.62 8.58 12.51
CA GLU A 51 -20.90 8.31 11.08
C GLU A 51 -19.88 7.34 10.47
N ALA A 52 -18.60 7.47 10.86
CA ALA A 52 -17.52 6.57 10.50
C ALA A 52 -17.48 5.26 11.31
N GLY A 53 -18.43 5.04 12.23
CA GLY A 53 -18.53 3.81 13.01
C GLY A 53 -17.52 3.66 14.15
N LEU A 54 -16.76 4.70 14.50
CA LEU A 54 -15.75 4.65 15.58
C LEU A 54 -16.38 4.58 16.98
N PHE A 55 -17.56 5.21 17.15
CA PHE A 55 -18.28 5.28 18.42
C PHE A 55 -19.72 4.78 18.27
N ALA A 56 -20.20 4.03 19.25
CA ALA A 56 -21.56 3.48 19.24
C ALA A 56 -22.61 4.54 19.59
N ALA A 57 -23.62 4.72 18.75
CA ALA A 57 -24.77 5.59 19.00
C ALA A 57 -26.10 4.80 19.01
N GLY A 58 -27.14 5.36 19.63
CA GLY A 58 -28.49 4.81 19.63
C GLY A 58 -29.25 5.04 20.93
N SER A 59 -30.54 4.69 20.96
CA SER A 59 -31.43 4.95 22.11
C SER A 59 -30.98 4.31 23.44
N LYS A 60 -30.10 3.31 23.40
CA LYS A 60 -29.51 2.67 24.58
C LYS A 60 -28.24 3.36 25.08
N VAL A 61 -27.70 4.32 24.34
CA VAL A 61 -26.47 5.08 24.65
C VAL A 61 -26.74 6.58 24.42
N PRO A 62 -27.56 7.23 25.26
CA PRO A 62 -28.01 8.62 25.04
C PRO A 62 -26.94 9.69 25.29
N HIS A 63 -25.81 9.33 25.90
CA HIS A 63 -24.74 10.25 26.29
C HIS A 63 -23.37 9.75 25.84
N PHE A 64 -22.53 10.67 25.38
CA PHE A 64 -21.15 10.38 24.96
C PHE A 64 -20.14 10.54 26.11
N TYR A 65 -20.42 11.42 27.06
CA TYR A 65 -19.53 11.85 28.15
C TYR A 65 -18.19 12.44 27.64
N PRO A 66 -18.21 13.53 26.85
CA PRO A 66 -17.01 14.03 26.17
C PRO A 66 -15.90 14.50 27.13
N ASN A 67 -16.25 14.92 28.34
CA ASN A 67 -15.29 15.36 29.36
C ASN A 67 -14.78 14.23 30.26
N ARG A 68 -15.30 13.00 30.11
CA ARG A 68 -14.83 11.84 30.87
C ARG A 68 -13.49 11.38 30.29
N GLU A 69 -12.60 10.96 31.17
CA GLU A 69 -11.40 10.24 30.79
C GLU A 69 -11.76 9.00 29.95
N MET A 70 -10.98 8.77 28.90
CA MET A 70 -11.09 7.61 28.02
C MET A 70 -10.22 6.48 28.57
N THR A 71 -10.74 5.26 28.57
CA THR A 71 -9.95 4.11 29.06
C THR A 71 -8.98 3.61 27.98
N ARG A 72 -7.93 2.89 28.40
CA ARG A 72 -6.98 2.23 27.48
C ARG A 72 -7.71 1.32 26.48
N ALA A 73 -8.66 0.51 26.94
CA ALA A 73 -9.43 -0.39 26.06
C ALA A 73 -10.31 0.37 25.06
N GLU A 74 -10.93 1.48 25.48
CA GLU A 74 -11.73 2.31 24.57
C GLU A 74 -10.87 2.91 23.46
N PHE A 75 -9.68 3.42 23.81
CA PHE A 75 -8.79 4.06 22.85
C PHE A 75 -8.22 3.06 21.85
N VAL A 76 -7.78 1.89 22.32
CA VAL A 76 -7.32 0.79 21.45
C VAL A 76 -8.43 0.33 20.51
N ALA A 77 -9.67 0.22 20.98
CA ALA A 77 -10.79 -0.13 20.12
C ALA A 77 -11.17 0.96 19.11
N MET A 78 -10.98 2.23 19.45
CA MET A 78 -11.13 3.32 18.49
C MET A 78 -10.05 3.24 17.40
N LEU A 79 -8.79 3.02 17.77
CA LEU A 79 -7.69 2.89 16.82
C LEU A 79 -7.85 1.70 15.88
N ASP A 80 -8.27 0.56 16.40
CA ASP A 80 -8.59 -0.62 15.59
C ASP A 80 -9.63 -0.31 14.50
N ARG A 81 -10.68 0.46 14.84
CA ARG A 81 -11.69 0.88 13.85
C ARG A 81 -11.16 1.90 12.86
N VAL A 82 -10.35 2.86 13.30
CA VAL A 82 -9.68 3.82 12.40
C VAL A 82 -8.78 3.07 11.41
N TYR A 83 -8.01 2.10 11.89
CA TYR A 83 -7.16 1.27 11.06
C TYR A 83 -7.97 0.46 10.04
N GLN A 84 -9.09 -0.15 10.43
CA GLN A 84 -9.96 -0.85 9.47
C GLN A 84 -10.46 0.05 8.34
N GLY A 85 -10.68 1.35 8.60
CA GLY A 85 -11.03 2.34 7.58
C GLY A 85 -9.85 2.84 6.72
N GLY A 86 -8.61 2.53 7.10
CA GLY A 86 -7.38 3.07 6.51
C GLY A 86 -6.20 2.08 6.47
N GLN A 87 -6.49 0.79 6.27
CA GLN A 87 -5.49 -0.29 6.32
C GLN A 87 -4.51 -0.24 5.14
N TYR A 88 -5.00 0.20 3.96
CA TYR A 88 -4.21 0.22 2.72
C TYR A 88 -3.02 1.18 2.81
N GLN A 89 -3.16 2.27 3.57
CA GLN A 89 -2.13 3.28 3.79
C GLN A 89 -0.94 2.71 4.57
N LEU A 90 -1.17 1.77 5.48
CA LEU A 90 -0.12 1.14 6.30
C LEU A 90 0.44 -0.14 5.69
N TYR A 91 -0.23 -0.69 4.68
CA TYR A 91 0.20 -1.90 3.98
C TYR A 91 1.69 -1.90 3.59
N PRO A 92 2.26 -0.79 3.06
CA PRO A 92 3.69 -0.76 2.71
C PRO A 92 4.62 -1.09 3.87
N LEU A 93 4.24 -0.77 5.11
CA LEU A 93 5.03 -0.99 6.32
C LEU A 93 4.66 -2.29 7.06
N THR A 94 3.43 -2.79 6.89
CA THR A 94 2.92 -3.95 7.64
C THR A 94 2.96 -5.26 6.86
N PHE A 95 2.79 -5.20 5.54
CA PHE A 95 2.58 -6.34 4.65
C PHE A 95 1.33 -7.17 5.01
N LEU A 96 0.43 -6.61 5.84
CA LEU A 96 -0.83 -7.23 6.22
C LEU A 96 -1.87 -6.88 5.15
N SER A 97 -2.23 -7.85 4.31
CA SER A 97 -3.46 -7.74 3.51
C SER A 97 -4.68 -8.09 4.37
N GLU A 98 -5.88 -7.68 3.98
CA GLU A 98 -7.16 -8.01 4.66
C GLU A 98 -7.28 -9.50 5.06
N HIS A 99 -6.83 -10.41 4.20
CA HIS A 99 -6.85 -11.85 4.46
C HIS A 99 -5.81 -12.35 5.47
N ALA A 100 -4.71 -11.62 5.67
CA ALA A 100 -3.62 -12.03 6.56
C ALA A 100 -3.99 -11.87 8.04
N GLU A 101 -4.72 -10.80 8.39
CA GLU A 101 -5.13 -10.52 9.77
C GLU A 101 -6.14 -11.53 10.31
N LEU A 102 -7.07 -11.95 9.46
CA LEU A 102 -8.13 -12.91 9.82
C LEU A 102 -7.64 -14.36 9.87
N SER A 103 -6.51 -14.67 9.21
CA SER A 103 -5.97 -16.04 9.14
C SER A 103 -5.19 -16.50 10.37
N LYS A 104 -4.65 -15.56 11.18
CA LYS A 104 -3.99 -15.88 12.47
C LYS A 104 -5.03 -15.87 13.60
N GLY A 105 -5.99 -16.80 13.57
CA GLY A 105 -7.14 -16.73 14.47
C GLY A 105 -8.09 -17.92 14.54
N GLU A 106 -7.87 -19.01 13.79
CA GLU A 106 -8.81 -20.15 13.73
C GLU A 106 -8.13 -21.54 13.96
N GLY A 107 -7.42 -21.70 15.06
CA GLY A 107 -6.95 -23.00 15.57
C GLY A 107 -6.67 -23.02 17.08
N PHE A 108 -6.68 -24.19 17.71
CA PHE A 108 -6.40 -24.36 19.16
C PHE A 108 -5.01 -23.86 19.64
N ALA A 109 -4.12 -23.45 18.73
CA ALA A 109 -2.82 -22.82 19.00
C ALA A 109 -2.83 -21.28 18.80
N GLU A 110 -4.02 -20.67 18.73
CA GLU A 110 -4.30 -19.26 18.42
C GLU A 110 -3.60 -18.22 19.32
N PRO A 111 -3.30 -17.05 18.75
CA PRO A 111 -2.47 -16.03 19.39
C PRO A 111 -3.07 -15.54 20.70
N TYR A 112 -2.20 -15.36 21.68
CA TYR A 112 -2.54 -14.83 22.99
C TYR A 112 -1.93 -13.44 23.13
N LEU A 113 -2.73 -12.50 23.61
CA LEU A 113 -2.23 -11.19 24.04
C LEU A 113 -1.21 -11.38 25.15
N PRO A 114 -0.17 -10.54 25.27
CA PRO A 114 0.79 -10.63 26.37
C PRO A 114 0.20 -10.19 27.73
N TYR A 115 -1.13 -10.06 27.85
CA TYR A 115 -1.84 -9.52 29.00
C TYR A 115 -2.80 -10.53 29.62
N LYS A 116 -2.70 -10.72 30.94
CA LYS A 116 -3.53 -11.64 31.75
C LYS A 116 -4.91 -11.08 32.06
N ASP A 117 -5.09 -9.77 32.00
CA ASP A 117 -6.32 -9.06 32.35
C ASP A 117 -7.19 -8.64 31.14
N VAL A 118 -6.83 -9.11 29.94
CA VAL A 118 -7.62 -8.96 28.71
C VAL A 118 -8.13 -10.33 28.27
N ASP A 119 -9.32 -10.69 28.74
CA ASP A 119 -9.92 -12.00 28.51
C ASP A 119 -10.60 -12.11 27.14
N ARG A 120 -10.48 -13.27 26.48
CA ARG A 120 -11.05 -13.58 25.14
C ARG A 120 -12.55 -13.34 25.02
N LEU A 121 -13.29 -13.45 26.12
CA LEU A 121 -14.74 -13.27 26.18
C LEU A 121 -15.15 -11.80 26.35
N THR A 122 -14.19 -10.88 26.43
CA THR A 122 -14.46 -9.44 26.57
C THR A 122 -14.43 -8.74 25.22
N TRP A 123 -15.24 -7.68 25.08
CA TRP A 123 -15.37 -6.90 23.85
C TRP A 123 -14.05 -6.27 23.37
N MET A 124 -13.09 -6.10 24.27
CA MET A 124 -11.82 -5.44 24.00
C MET A 124 -10.73 -6.39 23.48
N TYR A 125 -10.91 -7.71 23.59
CA TYR A 125 -9.89 -8.69 23.19
C TYR A 125 -9.53 -8.58 21.70
N GLY A 126 -10.54 -8.64 20.83
CA GLY A 126 -10.35 -8.58 19.38
C GLY A 126 -9.59 -7.32 18.93
N PRO A 127 -10.06 -6.11 19.31
CA PRO A 127 -9.35 -4.88 18.98
C PRO A 127 -7.93 -4.82 19.55
N THR A 128 -7.74 -5.25 20.80
CA THR A 128 -6.40 -5.25 21.42
C THR A 128 -5.46 -6.21 20.72
N LEU A 129 -5.95 -7.39 20.32
CA LEU A 129 -5.19 -8.38 19.57
C LEU A 129 -4.73 -7.83 18.21
N ARG A 130 -5.64 -7.21 17.44
CA ARG A 130 -5.31 -6.62 16.14
C ARG A 130 -4.30 -5.48 16.27
N VAL A 131 -4.50 -4.56 17.22
CA VAL A 131 -3.52 -3.48 17.47
C VAL A 131 -2.19 -4.04 17.94
N SER A 132 -2.17 -5.07 18.80
CA SER A 132 -0.93 -5.74 19.21
C SER A 132 -0.18 -6.32 18.01
N PHE A 133 -0.89 -6.99 17.10
CA PHE A 133 -0.28 -7.53 15.89
C PHE A 133 0.25 -6.46 14.95
N LEU A 134 -0.50 -5.38 14.77
CA LEU A 134 -0.09 -4.24 13.96
C LEU A 134 1.20 -3.63 14.53
N LEU A 135 1.26 -3.40 15.83
CA LEU A 135 2.45 -2.90 16.50
C LEU A 135 3.61 -3.89 16.40
N ASP A 136 3.38 -5.19 16.61
CA ASP A 136 4.44 -6.19 16.49
C ASP A 136 5.01 -6.23 15.06
N ARG A 137 4.15 -6.03 14.07
CA ARG A 137 4.55 -5.96 12.67
C ARG A 137 5.33 -4.69 12.35
N LEU A 138 4.95 -3.55 12.90
CA LEU A 138 5.62 -2.28 12.66
C LEU A 138 6.95 -2.19 13.41
N TYR A 139 6.96 -2.64 14.66
CA TYR A 139 7.92 -2.24 15.69
C TYR A 139 8.59 -3.43 16.41
N GLY A 140 8.17 -4.66 16.14
CA GLY A 140 8.78 -5.88 16.66
C GLY A 140 8.05 -6.52 17.84
N PRO A 141 8.40 -7.77 18.19
CA PRO A 141 7.62 -8.57 19.14
C PRO A 141 7.43 -7.92 20.52
N GLY A 142 6.20 -7.83 20.99
CA GLY A 142 5.86 -7.27 22.30
C GLY A 142 5.84 -5.73 22.32
N SER A 143 5.72 -5.08 21.15
CA SER A 143 5.76 -3.62 21.05
C SER A 143 4.65 -2.94 21.84
N ILE A 144 3.47 -3.57 21.93
CA ILE A 144 2.37 -3.05 22.75
C ILE A 144 2.75 -2.94 24.25
N GLN A 145 3.67 -3.78 24.75
CA GLN A 145 4.13 -3.71 26.14
C GLN A 145 5.11 -2.55 26.39
N THR A 146 5.64 -1.94 25.33
CA THR A 146 6.36 -0.65 25.45
C THR A 146 5.39 0.50 25.73
N VAL A 147 4.12 0.35 25.33
CA VAL A 147 3.04 1.30 25.65
C VAL A 147 2.41 0.98 27.00
N PHE A 148 2.07 -0.29 27.25
CA PHE A 148 1.47 -0.76 28.50
C PHE A 148 2.38 -1.80 29.17
N PRO A 149 3.33 -1.38 30.02
CA PRO A 149 4.33 -2.29 30.59
C PRO A 149 3.75 -3.39 31.49
N GLY A 150 4.36 -4.57 31.40
CA GLY A 150 4.07 -5.73 32.26
C GLY A 150 3.09 -6.72 31.64
N GLU A 151 2.57 -7.62 32.48
CA GLU A 151 1.61 -8.67 32.09
C GLU A 151 0.13 -8.23 32.25
N ASN A 152 -0.13 -6.98 32.62
CA ASN A 152 -1.49 -6.43 32.78
C ASN A 152 -1.63 -5.12 32.01
N MET A 153 -2.58 -5.06 31.09
CA MET A 153 -2.88 -3.84 30.33
C MET A 153 -3.62 -2.80 31.18
N SER A 154 -4.32 -3.22 32.22
CA SER A 154 -5.26 -2.41 33.02
C SER A 154 -6.30 -1.70 32.12
N PRO A 155 -7.14 -2.46 31.40
CA PRO A 155 -7.97 -1.92 30.29
C PRO A 155 -8.94 -0.80 30.69
N ASN A 156 -9.38 -0.77 31.95
CA ASN A 156 -10.29 0.24 32.49
C ASN A 156 -9.57 1.49 33.04
N GLN A 157 -8.25 1.50 33.08
CA GLN A 157 -7.47 2.66 33.47
C GLN A 157 -7.57 3.75 32.40
N ALA A 158 -7.60 5.01 32.82
CA ALA A 158 -7.53 6.16 31.91
C ALA A 158 -6.19 6.19 31.16
N ILE A 159 -6.27 6.28 29.83
CA ILE A 159 -5.08 6.38 28.96
C ILE A 159 -4.42 7.75 29.13
N SER A 160 -3.09 7.78 29.17
CA SER A 160 -2.34 9.04 29.16
C SER A 160 -2.11 9.58 27.74
N GLN A 161 -1.78 10.87 27.62
CA GLN A 161 -1.35 11.47 26.35
C GLN A 161 -0.12 10.75 25.75
N ASP A 162 0.84 10.33 26.58
CA ASP A 162 2.03 9.57 26.13
C ASP A 162 1.67 8.20 25.53
N GLU A 163 0.79 7.47 26.22
CA GLU A 163 0.32 6.16 25.76
C GLU A 163 -0.44 6.30 24.44
N ALA A 164 -1.33 7.30 24.35
CA ALA A 164 -2.06 7.60 23.13
C ALA A 164 -1.13 7.98 21.97
N ALA A 165 -0.15 8.84 22.21
CA ALA A 165 0.81 9.28 21.20
C ALA A 165 1.68 8.13 20.67
N LYS A 166 2.17 7.25 21.56
CA LYS A 166 2.95 6.08 21.18
C LYS A 166 2.19 5.09 20.31
N LEU A 167 0.88 4.99 20.49
CA LEU A 167 0.02 4.20 19.60
C LEU A 167 -0.20 4.93 18.27
N LEU A 168 -0.47 6.25 18.29
CA LEU A 168 -0.69 7.05 17.08
C LEU A 168 0.54 7.16 16.17
N LEU A 169 1.75 6.94 16.70
CA LEU A 169 3.00 6.97 15.93
C LEU A 169 2.98 6.06 14.69
N MET A 170 2.19 4.98 14.73
CA MET A 170 2.01 4.09 13.57
C MET A 170 1.60 4.83 12.29
N PHE A 171 0.92 5.98 12.40
CA PHE A 171 0.41 6.74 11.25
C PHE A 171 1.32 7.87 10.78
N THR A 172 2.34 8.26 11.55
CA THR A 172 3.14 9.48 11.27
C THR A 172 4.49 9.20 10.61
N MET A 173 4.79 7.95 10.27
CA MET A 173 6.17 7.53 9.91
C MET A 173 7.20 7.91 10.99
N GLY A 174 6.80 7.95 12.26
CA GLY A 174 7.73 8.29 13.33
C GLY A 174 8.84 7.26 13.48
N GLU A 175 10.08 7.73 13.50
CA GLU A 175 11.28 6.87 13.57
C GLU A 175 11.62 6.46 15.01
N ASP A 176 11.22 7.24 16.03
CA ASP A 176 11.50 6.94 17.43
C ASP A 176 10.30 7.18 18.36
N SER A 177 9.88 6.11 19.03
CA SER A 177 8.87 6.12 20.09
C SER A 177 9.14 7.09 21.25
N SER A 178 10.40 7.45 21.49
CA SER A 178 10.79 8.38 22.55
C SER A 178 10.29 9.80 22.31
N LEU A 179 10.07 10.16 21.04
CA LEU A 179 9.59 11.47 20.58
C LEU A 179 8.11 11.45 20.20
N ALA A 180 7.38 10.35 20.48
CA ALA A 180 6.05 10.15 19.94
C ALA A 180 5.05 11.27 20.26
N LEU A 181 5.08 11.80 21.49
CA LEU A 181 4.19 12.90 21.88
C LEU A 181 4.52 14.21 21.13
N GLU A 182 5.79 14.52 20.92
CA GLU A 182 6.22 15.70 20.16
C GLU A 182 5.81 15.57 18.69
N GLU A 183 6.03 14.39 18.11
CA GLU A 183 5.65 14.08 16.73
C GLU A 183 4.14 14.24 16.55
N VAL A 184 3.32 13.56 17.35
CA VAL A 184 1.85 13.61 17.25
C VAL A 184 1.29 15.01 17.54
N LYS A 185 1.92 15.78 18.43
CA LYS A 185 1.60 17.21 18.65
C LYS A 185 1.93 18.06 17.43
N SER A 186 3.03 17.78 16.74
CA SER A 186 3.39 18.49 15.49
C SER A 186 2.43 18.23 14.33
N TRP A 187 1.67 17.11 14.37
CA TRP A 187 0.55 16.83 13.47
C TRP A 187 -0.78 17.43 13.95
N GLY A 188 -0.81 18.03 15.15
CA GLY A 188 -1.99 18.64 15.74
C GLY A 188 -3.04 17.63 16.19
N TRP A 189 -2.69 16.36 16.41
CA TRP A 189 -3.67 15.33 16.79
C TRP A 189 -3.96 15.34 18.29
N LEU A 190 -2.94 15.56 19.12
CA LEU A 190 -3.06 15.64 20.58
C LEU A 190 -2.53 16.97 21.10
N GLU A 191 -3.11 17.44 22.21
CA GLU A 191 -2.76 18.68 22.90
C GLU A 191 -2.70 18.37 24.40
N GLY A 192 -1.51 18.33 25.00
CA GLY A 192 -1.33 18.00 26.42
C GLY A 192 0.10 17.63 26.79
N GLU A 193 0.31 17.38 28.09
CA GLU A 193 1.57 16.91 28.66
C GLU A 193 1.54 15.39 28.89
N LYS A 194 2.74 14.79 29.00
CA LYS A 194 2.95 13.33 29.03
C LYS A 194 1.99 12.55 29.94
N ASN A 195 1.73 13.06 31.14
CA ASN A 195 0.96 12.36 32.19
C ASN A 195 -0.53 12.72 32.21
N ASP A 196 -0.96 13.68 31.40
CA ASP A 196 -2.35 14.10 31.34
C ASP A 196 -3.23 12.94 30.84
N LYS A 197 -4.44 12.84 31.39
CA LYS A 197 -5.43 11.84 30.99
C LYS A 197 -6.22 12.32 29.79
N LEU A 198 -6.26 11.50 28.75
CA LEU A 198 -6.98 11.82 27.52
C LEU A 198 -8.50 11.73 27.76
N LYS A 199 -9.24 12.77 27.39
CA LYS A 199 -10.70 12.78 27.46
C LYS A 199 -11.30 12.20 26.18
N ARG A 200 -12.52 11.65 26.27
CA ARG A 200 -13.24 11.10 25.11
C ARG A 200 -13.45 12.12 23.99
N GLY A 201 -13.73 13.38 24.31
CA GLY A 201 -13.89 14.45 23.33
C GLY A 201 -12.58 14.79 22.60
N GLU A 202 -11.45 14.75 23.31
CA GLU A 202 -10.12 14.96 22.73
C GLU A 202 -9.74 13.80 21.80
N ALA A 203 -9.99 12.55 22.22
CA ALA A 203 -9.77 11.37 21.38
C ALA A 203 -10.62 11.38 20.11
N ALA A 204 -11.88 11.81 20.19
CA ALA A 204 -12.75 11.96 19.02
C ALA A 204 -12.22 13.01 18.03
N ALA A 205 -11.72 14.14 18.54
CA ALA A 205 -11.08 15.15 17.69
C ALA A 205 -9.78 14.64 17.05
N ALA A 206 -8.96 13.90 17.80
CA ALA A 206 -7.75 13.27 17.27
C ALA A 206 -8.08 12.25 16.16
N ALA A 207 -9.06 11.39 16.38
CA ALA A 207 -9.50 10.39 15.40
C ALA A 207 -10.06 11.03 14.12
N ASP A 208 -10.83 12.11 14.24
CA ASP A 208 -11.36 12.87 13.11
C ASP A 208 -10.23 13.49 12.26
N ARG A 209 -9.23 14.11 12.90
CA ARG A 209 -8.03 14.62 12.22
C ARG A 209 -7.23 13.50 11.54
N LEU A 210 -7.10 12.36 12.22
CA LEU A 210 -6.40 11.19 11.69
C LEU A 210 -7.14 10.59 10.48
N MET A 211 -8.46 10.47 10.52
CA MET A 211 -9.24 10.00 9.36
C MET A 211 -9.05 10.92 8.15
N GLN A 212 -9.10 12.23 8.35
CA GLN A 212 -8.85 13.21 7.28
C GLN A 212 -7.43 13.08 6.70
N TYR A 213 -6.43 12.82 7.56
CA TYR A 213 -5.07 12.55 7.13
C TYR A 213 -4.96 11.25 6.31
N LEU A 214 -5.60 10.16 6.75
CA LEU A 214 -5.54 8.86 6.05
C LEU A 214 -6.23 8.89 4.68
N MET A 215 -7.20 9.78 4.45
CA MET A 215 -7.82 9.96 3.14
C MET A 215 -6.86 10.47 2.05
N GLN A 216 -5.63 10.89 2.38
CA GLN A 216 -4.71 11.58 1.48
C GLN A 216 -3.48 10.75 1.04
N ASP A 217 -3.53 9.41 1.15
CA ASP A 217 -2.38 8.50 0.92
C ASP A 217 -1.06 8.95 1.57
N PRO A 218 -1.02 9.09 2.91
CA PRO A 218 -0.03 9.94 3.56
C PRO A 218 1.28 9.24 3.93
N ILE A 219 1.50 7.99 3.53
CA ILE A 219 2.68 7.22 3.99
C ILE A 219 3.57 6.91 2.80
N LEU A 220 4.85 7.29 2.91
CA LEU A 220 5.88 7.09 1.88
C LEU A 220 5.40 7.57 0.51
N PRO A 221 5.13 8.88 0.35
CA PRO A 221 4.54 9.43 -0.87
C PRO A 221 5.33 9.05 -2.14
N LEU A 222 6.65 8.89 -2.03
CA LEU A 222 7.54 8.56 -3.14
C LEU A 222 7.77 7.06 -3.35
N LEU A 223 7.16 6.19 -2.54
CA LEU A 223 7.27 4.75 -2.69
C LEU A 223 6.44 4.27 -3.88
N ASP A 224 7.13 3.61 -4.81
CA ASP A 224 6.56 3.05 -6.03
C ASP A 224 7.13 1.65 -6.25
N TYR A 225 6.64 0.70 -5.45
CA TYR A 225 7.22 -0.64 -5.40
C TYR A 225 6.89 -1.48 -6.64
N ASP A 226 5.82 -1.17 -7.38
CA ASP A 226 5.43 -1.87 -8.60
C ASP A 226 5.77 -1.09 -9.89
N GLY A 227 6.18 0.17 -9.78
CA GLY A 227 6.50 1.05 -10.90
C GLY A 227 5.27 1.60 -11.61
N GLN A 228 4.09 1.53 -11.00
CA GLN A 228 2.81 1.93 -11.60
C GLN A 228 2.21 3.18 -10.94
N LYS A 229 2.71 3.61 -9.77
CA LYS A 229 2.16 4.79 -9.06
C LYS A 229 2.38 6.09 -9.84
N PHE A 230 3.49 6.20 -10.57
CA PHE A 230 3.91 7.45 -11.22
C PHE A 230 3.85 7.40 -12.77
N PRO A 231 3.60 8.55 -13.44
CA PRO A 231 3.22 9.84 -12.86
C PRO A 231 1.80 9.79 -12.29
N MET A 232 1.60 10.43 -11.13
CA MET A 232 0.29 10.63 -10.53
C MET A 232 -0.48 11.70 -11.31
N VAL A 233 -1.77 11.46 -11.53
CA VAL A 233 -2.70 12.43 -12.12
C VAL A 233 -3.89 12.59 -11.18
N PRO A 234 -4.65 13.70 -11.26
CA PRO A 234 -5.78 13.93 -10.38
C PRO A 234 -6.82 12.82 -10.47
N GLU A 235 -7.38 12.43 -9.33
CA GLU A 235 -8.49 11.48 -9.30
C GLU A 235 -9.78 12.15 -9.79
N ILE A 236 -10.45 11.53 -10.77
CA ILE A 236 -11.71 12.02 -11.32
C ILE A 236 -12.87 11.46 -10.49
N GLN A 237 -13.57 12.35 -9.76
CA GLN A 237 -14.67 11.96 -8.89
C GLN A 237 -15.93 11.54 -9.66
N ASP A 238 -16.27 12.27 -10.72
CA ASP A 238 -17.42 11.97 -11.60
C ASP A 238 -16.92 11.74 -13.02
N VAL A 239 -16.78 10.46 -13.39
CA VAL A 239 -16.34 10.02 -14.72
C VAL A 239 -17.47 10.12 -15.74
N PHE A 240 -18.73 10.15 -15.30
CA PHE A 240 -19.90 10.13 -16.18
C PHE A 240 -20.88 11.27 -15.89
N PRO A 241 -20.43 12.54 -15.94
CA PRO A 241 -21.31 13.66 -15.68
C PRO A 241 -22.28 13.91 -16.85
N LEU A 242 -23.45 14.45 -16.53
CA LEU A 242 -24.26 15.12 -17.53
C LEU A 242 -23.64 16.50 -17.80
N PHE A 243 -22.88 16.63 -18.90
CA PHE A 243 -22.20 17.87 -19.35
C PHE A 243 -23.14 19.07 -19.59
N ALA A 244 -24.46 18.89 -19.48
CA ALA A 244 -25.45 19.94 -19.50
C ALA A 244 -26.56 19.67 -18.48
N THR A 245 -27.16 20.75 -17.96
CA THR A 245 -28.33 20.65 -17.08
C THR A 245 -29.60 20.51 -17.91
N TYR A 246 -30.40 19.47 -17.64
CA TYR A 246 -31.65 19.23 -18.34
C TYR A 246 -32.87 19.51 -17.45
N THR A 247 -33.89 20.16 -18.01
CA THR A 247 -35.15 20.38 -17.29
C THR A 247 -36.01 19.11 -17.27
N ALA A 248 -37.16 19.18 -16.56
CA ALA A 248 -38.15 18.10 -16.57
C ALA A 248 -38.76 17.88 -17.98
N GLN A 249 -38.85 18.93 -18.80
CA GLN A 249 -39.28 18.84 -20.20
C GLN A 249 -38.05 18.81 -21.10
N LYS A 250 -37.67 17.61 -21.53
CA LYS A 250 -36.57 17.37 -22.48
C LYS A 250 -37.12 17.28 -23.90
N SER A 251 -36.38 17.82 -24.86
CA SER A 251 -36.54 17.48 -26.28
C SER A 251 -36.26 15.99 -26.52
N VAL A 252 -36.64 15.50 -27.70
CA VAL A 252 -36.43 14.10 -28.07
C VAL A 252 -34.93 13.78 -28.12
N GLU A 253 -34.12 14.73 -28.59
CA GLU A 253 -32.67 14.64 -28.67
C GLU A 253 -32.02 14.61 -27.28
N GLU A 254 -32.45 15.50 -26.37
CA GLU A 254 -31.96 15.52 -24.99
C GLU A 254 -32.35 14.26 -24.22
N GLN A 255 -33.56 13.74 -24.43
CA GLN A 255 -33.98 12.48 -23.80
C GLN A 255 -33.12 11.32 -24.30
N LYS A 256 -32.86 11.23 -25.61
CA LYS A 256 -31.97 10.20 -26.18
C LYS A 256 -30.55 10.27 -25.62
N TYR A 257 -30.00 11.47 -25.45
CA TYR A 257 -28.70 11.65 -24.81
C TYR A 257 -28.71 11.11 -23.38
N VAL A 258 -29.67 11.54 -22.55
CA VAL A 258 -29.78 11.10 -21.16
C VAL A 258 -29.97 9.58 -21.07
N ASP A 259 -30.84 9.00 -21.91
CA ASP A 259 -31.06 7.55 -21.96
C ASP A 259 -29.78 6.81 -22.35
N ALA A 260 -28.97 7.37 -23.25
CA ALA A 260 -27.70 6.78 -23.66
C ALA A 260 -26.65 6.83 -22.55
N VAL A 261 -26.54 7.97 -21.85
CA VAL A 261 -25.66 8.11 -20.69
C VAL A 261 -26.06 7.15 -19.58
N ASP A 262 -27.35 7.08 -19.25
CA ASP A 262 -27.87 6.14 -18.26
C ASP A 262 -27.59 4.69 -18.66
N ALA A 263 -27.72 4.35 -19.95
CA ALA A 263 -27.39 3.01 -20.44
C ALA A 263 -25.90 2.69 -20.24
N ILE A 264 -24.98 3.61 -20.57
CA ILE A 264 -23.53 3.43 -20.39
C ILE A 264 -23.18 3.27 -18.90
N ILE A 265 -23.67 4.16 -18.04
CA ILE A 265 -23.42 4.12 -16.59
C ILE A 265 -23.86 2.79 -15.98
N ASN A 266 -25.02 2.29 -16.42
CA ASN A 266 -25.59 1.04 -15.90
C ASN A 266 -25.12 -0.21 -16.65
N GLN A 267 -24.16 -0.11 -17.58
CA GLN A 267 -23.66 -1.22 -18.42
C GLN A 267 -24.80 -1.93 -19.19
N MET A 268 -25.80 -1.15 -19.60
CA MET A 268 -26.93 -1.56 -20.43
C MET A 268 -26.83 -0.96 -21.84
N ASP A 269 -25.67 -0.43 -22.22
CA ASP A 269 -25.41 0.11 -23.53
C ASP A 269 -25.38 -0.97 -24.62
N SER A 270 -25.64 -0.56 -25.85
CA SER A 270 -25.72 -1.42 -27.03
C SER A 270 -25.23 -0.69 -28.26
N GLU A 271 -25.05 -1.39 -29.39
CA GLU A 271 -24.77 -0.73 -30.68
C GLU A 271 -25.81 0.37 -31.01
N GLN A 272 -27.06 0.20 -30.58
CA GLN A 272 -28.11 1.19 -30.78
C GLN A 272 -27.86 2.46 -29.94
N THR A 273 -27.33 2.31 -28.72
CA THR A 273 -26.96 3.43 -27.83
C THR A 273 -25.96 4.35 -28.52
N TYR A 274 -24.86 3.80 -29.04
CA TYR A 274 -23.84 4.59 -29.75
C TYR A 274 -24.33 5.08 -31.12
N SER A 275 -25.18 4.32 -31.82
CA SER A 275 -25.85 4.78 -33.04
C SER A 275 -26.73 6.01 -32.80
N ASP A 276 -27.41 6.08 -31.67
CA ASP A 276 -28.22 7.25 -31.30
C ASP A 276 -27.34 8.43 -30.88
N LEU A 277 -26.24 8.22 -30.15
CA LEU A 277 -25.25 9.26 -29.86
C LEU A 277 -24.66 9.86 -31.15
N ARG A 278 -24.26 9.05 -32.14
CA ARG A 278 -23.74 9.54 -33.44
C ARG A 278 -24.74 10.40 -34.21
N LYS A 279 -26.05 10.15 -34.05
CA LYS A 279 -27.08 11.01 -34.67
C LYS A 279 -27.18 12.39 -34.00
N LEU A 280 -26.70 12.54 -32.77
CA LEU A 280 -26.67 13.82 -32.06
C LEU A 280 -25.47 14.68 -32.47
N GLU A 281 -24.41 14.06 -33.00
CA GLU A 281 -23.21 14.73 -33.54
C GLU A 281 -23.53 15.74 -34.66
N THR A 282 -24.64 15.56 -35.39
CA THR A 282 -24.97 16.40 -36.55
C THR A 282 -25.44 17.80 -36.14
N ARG A 283 -24.52 18.69 -35.72
CA ARG A 283 -24.54 20.17 -35.54
C ARG A 283 -25.75 20.89 -34.91
N SER A 284 -26.88 20.24 -34.66
CA SER A 284 -28.06 20.86 -34.05
C SER A 284 -28.21 20.56 -32.56
N PHE A 285 -27.48 19.57 -32.03
CA PHE A 285 -27.52 19.26 -30.61
C PHE A 285 -26.52 20.17 -29.84
N PRO A 286 -26.95 20.92 -28.82
CA PRO A 286 -26.05 21.87 -28.14
C PRO A 286 -24.90 21.22 -27.36
N ASN A 287 -25.14 20.07 -26.71
CA ASN A 287 -24.15 19.42 -25.84
C ASN A 287 -23.18 18.53 -26.67
N GLN A 288 -22.35 19.17 -27.50
CA GLN A 288 -21.35 18.47 -28.31
C GLN A 288 -20.22 17.88 -27.46
N ILE A 289 -19.86 18.51 -26.33
CA ILE A 289 -18.86 17.99 -25.39
C ILE A 289 -19.26 16.58 -24.92
N GLY A 290 -20.48 16.45 -24.39
CA GLY A 290 -21.00 15.18 -23.92
C GLY A 290 -21.17 14.17 -25.04
N ALA A 291 -21.70 14.56 -26.20
CA ALA A 291 -21.88 13.65 -27.33
C ALA A 291 -20.56 12.97 -27.73
N HIS A 292 -19.51 13.74 -27.97
CA HIS A 292 -18.19 13.20 -28.33
C HIS A 292 -17.52 12.47 -27.16
N TYR A 293 -17.67 12.97 -25.93
CA TYR A 293 -17.15 12.28 -24.75
C TYR A 293 -17.71 10.86 -24.65
N TYR A 294 -19.03 10.68 -24.70
CA TYR A 294 -19.62 9.33 -24.59
C TYR A 294 -19.39 8.47 -25.83
N LEU A 295 -19.20 9.06 -27.02
CA LEU A 295 -18.79 8.32 -28.21
C LEU A 295 -17.38 7.72 -28.08
N SER A 296 -16.48 8.35 -27.32
CA SER A 296 -15.14 7.78 -27.08
C SER A 296 -15.15 6.51 -26.22
N TRP A 297 -16.30 6.14 -25.64
CA TRP A 297 -16.46 4.91 -24.86
C TRP A 297 -17.03 3.75 -25.68
N ASP A 298 -17.28 3.94 -26.98
CA ASP A 298 -17.86 2.91 -27.83
C ASP A 298 -16.93 1.69 -27.95
N PRO A 299 -17.34 0.51 -27.44
CA PRO A 299 -16.51 -0.68 -27.48
C PRO A 299 -16.47 -1.32 -28.88
N ASN A 300 -17.28 -0.82 -29.83
CA ASN A 300 -17.42 -1.39 -31.18
C ASN A 300 -16.50 -0.73 -32.22
N ILE A 301 -15.77 0.32 -31.86
CA ILE A 301 -14.81 0.99 -32.73
C ILE A 301 -13.37 0.83 -32.22
N THR A 302 -12.39 1.30 -32.99
CA THR A 302 -10.98 1.15 -32.59
C THR A 302 -10.61 2.14 -31.49
N LEU A 303 -9.57 1.84 -30.71
CA LEU A 303 -9.04 2.80 -29.73
C LEU A 303 -8.55 4.11 -30.39
N GLU A 304 -8.13 4.05 -31.66
CA GLU A 304 -7.74 5.26 -32.42
C GLU A 304 -8.97 6.12 -32.75
N ASP A 305 -10.09 5.50 -33.11
CA ASP A 305 -11.35 6.21 -33.33
C ASP A 305 -11.91 6.78 -32.02
N ASN A 306 -11.86 6.01 -30.92
CA ASN A 306 -12.22 6.50 -29.58
C ASN A 306 -11.36 7.70 -29.17
N LEU A 307 -10.05 7.64 -29.42
CA LEU A 307 -9.14 8.77 -29.15
C LEU A 307 -9.50 10.00 -30.00
N ASN A 308 -9.91 9.81 -31.26
CA ASN A 308 -10.37 10.92 -32.09
C ASN A 308 -11.64 11.56 -31.53
N GLU A 309 -12.62 10.78 -31.08
CA GLU A 309 -13.83 11.28 -30.40
C GLU A 309 -13.47 12.03 -29.10
N ALA A 310 -12.54 11.50 -28.31
CA ALA A 310 -12.07 12.18 -27.09
C ALA A 310 -11.46 13.55 -27.39
N PHE A 311 -10.70 13.69 -28.48
CA PHE A 311 -10.19 14.99 -28.92
C PHE A 311 -11.30 15.90 -29.47
N LEU A 312 -12.30 15.37 -30.16
CA LEU A 312 -13.45 16.16 -30.62
C LEU A 312 -14.25 16.73 -29.44
N ALA A 313 -14.31 16.03 -28.30
CA ALA A 313 -14.89 16.57 -27.08
C ALA A 313 -14.11 17.78 -26.54
N ILE A 314 -12.76 17.75 -26.59
CA ILE A 314 -11.91 18.89 -26.24
C ILE A 314 -12.08 20.03 -27.27
N ASP A 315 -12.18 19.72 -28.56
CA ASP A 315 -12.47 20.73 -29.59
C ASP A 315 -13.80 21.44 -29.30
N ALA A 316 -14.86 20.69 -28.98
CA ALA A 316 -16.16 21.23 -28.60
C ALA A 316 -16.10 22.11 -27.34
N TYR A 317 -15.29 21.73 -26.34
CA TYR A 317 -15.05 22.54 -25.14
C TYR A 317 -14.55 23.95 -25.49
N PHE A 318 -13.53 24.04 -26.36
CA PHE A 318 -12.99 25.33 -26.77
C PHE A 318 -13.89 26.12 -27.72
N GLU A 319 -14.85 25.46 -28.40
CA GLU A 319 -15.86 26.13 -29.23
C GLU A 319 -16.96 26.82 -28.39
N ASP A 320 -17.34 26.25 -27.25
CA ASP A 320 -18.39 26.77 -26.36
C ASP A 320 -17.97 28.07 -25.63
N LYS A 321 -16.65 28.29 -25.52
CA LYS A 321 -16.03 29.49 -24.89
C LYS A 321 -16.40 29.68 -23.40
N ILE A 322 -16.87 28.63 -22.74
CA ILE A 322 -17.14 28.60 -21.30
C ILE A 322 -15.96 27.94 -20.60
N ILE A 323 -15.36 28.63 -19.64
CA ILE A 323 -14.23 28.13 -18.86
C ILE A 323 -14.77 27.23 -17.74
N LEU A 324 -14.57 25.92 -17.88
CA LEU A 324 -14.92 24.89 -16.90
C LEU A 324 -13.69 23.99 -16.66
N PRO A 325 -12.82 24.31 -15.68
CA PRO A 325 -11.58 23.58 -15.44
C PRO A 325 -11.78 22.07 -15.19
N GLU A 326 -12.75 21.72 -14.35
CA GLU A 326 -13.09 20.32 -14.03
C GLU A 326 -13.50 19.53 -15.28
N THR A 327 -14.23 20.17 -16.20
CA THR A 327 -14.59 19.56 -17.48
C THR A 327 -13.35 19.35 -18.34
N LEU A 328 -12.46 20.33 -18.48
CA LEU A 328 -11.22 20.16 -19.25
C LEU A 328 -10.32 19.09 -18.63
N GLN A 329 -10.28 19.00 -17.30
CA GLN A 329 -9.55 17.96 -16.57
C GLN A 329 -10.09 16.57 -16.93
N LEU A 330 -11.41 16.37 -16.89
CA LEU A 330 -12.06 15.12 -17.28
C LEU A 330 -11.76 14.73 -18.73
N LEU A 331 -11.88 15.69 -19.66
CA LEU A 331 -11.62 15.43 -21.08
C LEU A 331 -10.14 15.08 -21.33
N SER A 332 -9.23 15.77 -20.65
CA SER A 332 -7.78 15.50 -20.73
C SER A 332 -7.43 14.15 -20.11
N ALA A 333 -8.08 13.77 -19.01
CA ALA A 333 -7.95 12.46 -18.39
C ALA A 333 -8.36 11.33 -19.34
N ASN A 334 -9.50 11.48 -20.02
CA ASN A 334 -9.99 10.50 -21.00
C ASN A 334 -9.01 10.31 -22.17
N VAL A 335 -8.45 11.40 -22.70
CA VAL A 335 -7.39 11.33 -23.73
C VAL A 335 -6.15 10.62 -23.19
N TYR A 336 -5.72 10.94 -21.97
CA TYR A 336 -4.57 10.30 -21.33
C TYR A 336 -4.79 8.80 -21.11
N ASP A 337 -5.97 8.39 -20.64
CA ASP A 337 -6.32 6.99 -20.40
C ASP A 337 -6.33 6.17 -21.70
N LEU A 338 -6.92 6.71 -22.77
CA LEU A 338 -6.86 6.08 -24.10
C LEU A 338 -5.41 5.96 -24.58
N ALA A 339 -4.58 6.99 -24.34
CA ALA A 339 -3.16 6.93 -24.66
C ALA A 339 -2.42 5.85 -23.85
N LEU A 340 -2.74 5.66 -22.56
CA LEU A 340 -2.18 4.58 -21.74
C LEU A 340 -2.56 3.20 -22.28
N GLN A 341 -3.83 3.00 -22.63
CA GLN A 341 -4.32 1.74 -23.20
C GLN A 341 -3.59 1.39 -24.50
N MET A 342 -3.48 2.34 -25.42
CA MET A 342 -2.81 2.15 -26.71
C MET A 342 -1.28 2.02 -26.56
N GLY A 343 -0.69 2.82 -25.67
CA GLY A 343 0.76 2.90 -25.45
C GLY A 343 1.36 1.64 -24.84
N SER A 344 0.54 0.80 -24.20
CA SER A 344 0.92 -0.56 -23.77
C SER A 344 1.44 -1.44 -24.92
N SER A 345 0.96 -1.19 -26.13
CA SER A 345 1.33 -1.94 -27.35
C SER A 345 2.30 -1.16 -28.25
N ASP A 346 2.19 0.17 -28.30
CA ASP A 346 3.10 1.05 -29.06
C ASP A 346 3.41 2.33 -28.28
N SER A 347 4.57 2.39 -27.63
CA SER A 347 5.00 3.54 -26.84
C SER A 347 5.16 4.83 -27.64
N LYS A 348 5.25 4.77 -28.98
CA LYS A 348 5.31 5.98 -29.82
C LYS A 348 4.02 6.79 -29.80
N ILE A 349 2.92 6.18 -29.38
CA ILE A 349 1.61 6.84 -29.30
C ILE A 349 1.64 8.00 -28.30
N TYR A 350 2.38 7.87 -27.19
CA TYR A 350 2.51 8.95 -26.21
C TYR A 350 3.02 10.25 -26.84
N GLY A 351 4.01 10.16 -27.72
CA GLY A 351 4.55 11.33 -28.44
C GLY A 351 3.53 11.97 -29.39
N LYS A 352 2.72 11.17 -30.09
CA LYS A 352 1.67 11.68 -31.00
C LYS A 352 0.52 12.34 -30.25
N VAL A 353 0.06 11.71 -29.17
CA VAL A 353 -1.01 12.25 -28.32
C VAL A 353 -0.54 13.54 -27.67
N LEU A 354 0.68 13.56 -27.13
CA LEU A 354 1.31 14.76 -26.57
C LEU A 354 1.34 15.91 -27.59
N GLU A 355 1.79 15.65 -28.83
CA GLU A 355 1.83 16.66 -29.88
C GLU A 355 0.46 17.28 -30.12
N ARG A 356 -0.59 16.46 -30.28
CA ARG A 356 -1.96 16.96 -30.50
C ARG A 356 -2.51 17.69 -29.27
N LEU A 357 -2.38 17.12 -28.08
CA LEU A 357 -2.90 17.72 -26.84
C LEU A 357 -2.19 19.05 -26.52
N SER A 358 -0.89 19.17 -26.81
CA SER A 358 -0.14 20.41 -26.58
C SER A 358 -0.64 21.59 -27.41
N THR A 359 -1.37 21.36 -28.50
CA THR A 359 -1.94 22.44 -29.32
C THR A 359 -2.98 23.28 -28.56
N TYR A 360 -3.64 22.69 -27.56
CA TYR A 360 -4.63 23.38 -26.73
C TYR A 360 -3.99 24.26 -25.66
N GLU A 361 -2.72 24.05 -25.31
CA GLU A 361 -2.05 24.82 -24.26
C GLU A 361 -2.03 26.32 -24.59
N SER A 362 -1.86 26.68 -25.87
CA SER A 362 -1.91 28.07 -26.32
C SER A 362 -3.29 28.73 -26.24
N LYS A 363 -4.36 27.95 -26.05
CA LYS A 363 -5.75 28.43 -25.96
C LYS A 363 -6.17 28.73 -24.52
N VAL A 364 -5.45 28.22 -23.54
CA VAL A 364 -5.69 28.45 -22.11
C VAL A 364 -4.70 29.49 -21.58
N LYS A 365 -5.11 30.22 -20.53
CA LYS A 365 -4.23 31.21 -19.91
C LYS A 365 -3.35 30.52 -18.86
N GLU A 366 -2.04 30.72 -18.96
CA GLU A 366 -1.04 30.24 -17.98
C GLU A 366 -1.41 30.68 -16.54
N ASP A 367 -1.04 29.84 -15.56
CA ASP A 367 -1.34 30.03 -14.13
C ASP A 367 -2.84 30.15 -13.79
N THR A 368 -3.68 29.39 -14.48
CA THR A 368 -5.11 29.24 -14.13
C THR A 368 -5.47 27.78 -13.89
N ASP A 369 -6.53 27.53 -13.11
CA ASP A 369 -7.05 26.18 -12.86
C ASP A 369 -7.33 25.40 -14.16
N GLU A 370 -7.80 26.11 -15.20
CA GLU A 370 -8.04 25.55 -16.53
C GLU A 370 -6.73 25.09 -17.19
N TRP A 371 -5.66 25.88 -17.09
CA TRP A 371 -4.35 25.52 -17.60
C TRP A 371 -3.75 24.35 -16.82
N GLU A 372 -3.78 24.36 -15.49
CA GLU A 372 -3.31 23.24 -14.67
C GLU A 372 -4.03 21.93 -15.00
N SER A 373 -5.34 22.00 -15.24
CA SER A 373 -6.20 20.87 -15.61
C SER A 373 -5.76 20.18 -16.90
N LEU A 374 -5.09 20.89 -17.82
CA LEU A 374 -4.53 20.35 -19.05
C LEU A 374 -3.06 19.92 -18.87
N VAL A 375 -2.29 20.79 -18.22
CA VAL A 375 -0.81 20.74 -18.17
C VAL A 375 -0.30 19.57 -17.35
N ILE A 376 -1.04 19.14 -16.32
CA ILE A 376 -0.70 17.94 -15.56
C ILE A 376 -0.67 16.68 -16.43
N TYR A 377 -1.58 16.58 -17.41
CA TYR A 377 -1.63 15.46 -18.36
C TYR A 377 -0.58 15.60 -19.48
N LEU A 378 -0.26 16.83 -19.91
CA LEU A 378 0.88 17.07 -20.80
C LEU A 378 2.18 16.60 -20.16
N ALA A 379 2.42 16.96 -18.89
CA ALA A 379 3.59 16.52 -18.13
C ALA A 379 3.62 14.98 -17.98
N ALA A 380 2.48 14.36 -17.70
CA ALA A 380 2.38 12.92 -17.59
C ALA A 380 2.69 12.22 -18.93
N LEU A 381 2.22 12.75 -20.06
CA LEU A 381 2.55 12.24 -21.40
C LEU A 381 4.01 12.48 -21.77
N GLU A 382 4.62 13.59 -21.35
CA GLU A 382 6.05 13.86 -21.50
C GLU A 382 6.88 12.77 -20.80
N ILE A 383 6.53 12.42 -19.55
CA ILE A 383 7.14 11.28 -18.85
C ILE A 383 6.98 9.98 -19.64
N LYS A 384 5.76 9.63 -20.07
CA LYS A 384 5.51 8.38 -20.82
C LYS A 384 6.23 8.35 -22.17
N ALA A 385 6.46 9.51 -22.78
CA ALA A 385 7.24 9.68 -24.00
C ALA A 385 8.76 9.72 -23.78
N GLY A 386 9.24 9.61 -22.53
CA GLY A 386 10.67 9.65 -22.18
C GLY A 386 11.28 11.07 -22.15
N LYS A 387 10.46 12.12 -22.17
CA LYS A 387 10.88 13.53 -22.10
C LYS A 387 10.87 14.04 -20.66
N ILE A 388 11.71 13.44 -19.81
CA ILE A 388 11.65 13.64 -18.36
C ILE A 388 11.96 15.09 -17.96
N ASP A 389 12.95 15.74 -18.58
CA ASP A 389 13.32 17.13 -18.25
C ASP A 389 12.23 18.15 -18.63
N ASP A 390 11.52 17.91 -19.74
CA ASP A 390 10.37 18.73 -20.15
C ASP A 390 9.26 18.63 -19.09
N ALA A 391 8.93 17.39 -18.69
CA ALA A 391 7.95 17.12 -17.64
C ALA A 391 8.33 17.74 -16.29
N LEU A 392 9.61 17.65 -15.90
CA LEU A 392 10.11 18.25 -14.65
C LEU A 392 9.97 19.78 -14.67
N THR A 393 10.25 20.41 -15.81
CA THR A 393 10.07 21.86 -15.98
C THR A 393 8.60 22.22 -15.82
N ARG A 394 7.72 21.45 -16.46
CA ARG A 394 6.28 21.65 -16.44
C ARG A 394 5.67 21.42 -15.06
N TYR A 395 5.95 20.30 -14.39
CA TYR A 395 5.45 20.09 -13.02
C TYR A 395 5.94 21.17 -12.06
N ARG A 396 7.19 21.63 -12.19
CA ARG A 396 7.77 22.64 -11.30
C ARG A 396 7.05 23.99 -11.41
N SER A 397 6.47 24.36 -12.55
CA SER A 397 5.84 25.68 -12.72
C SER A 397 4.59 25.86 -11.85
N PHE A 398 3.92 24.77 -11.44
CA PHE A 398 2.70 24.82 -10.61
C PHE A 398 2.72 23.92 -9.36
N ALA A 399 3.87 23.30 -9.06
CA ALA A 399 4.05 22.45 -7.87
C ALA A 399 3.86 23.15 -6.52
N ALA A 400 3.80 24.49 -6.47
CA ALA A 400 3.59 25.22 -5.22
C ALA A 400 2.17 25.08 -4.68
N GLU A 401 1.19 24.88 -5.57
CA GLU A 401 -0.25 24.85 -5.23
C GLU A 401 -0.92 23.53 -5.65
N ASN A 402 -0.22 22.64 -6.36
CA ASN A 402 -0.75 21.38 -6.88
C ASN A 402 -0.06 20.13 -6.30
N HIS A 403 -0.81 19.27 -5.59
CA HIS A 403 -0.29 18.13 -4.83
C HIS A 403 0.37 17.08 -5.72
N GLU A 404 -0.30 16.69 -6.80
CA GLU A 404 0.17 15.68 -7.75
C GLU A 404 1.42 16.18 -8.49
N ALA A 405 1.45 17.45 -8.91
CA ALA A 405 2.62 18.05 -9.54
C ALA A 405 3.84 18.06 -8.61
N LEU A 406 3.66 18.47 -7.35
CA LEU A 406 4.73 18.45 -6.35
C LEU A 406 5.25 17.04 -6.10
N THR A 407 4.36 16.06 -6.02
CA THR A 407 4.74 14.66 -5.79
C THR A 407 5.51 14.13 -7.00
N ASN A 408 5.01 14.36 -8.22
CA ASN A 408 5.65 13.93 -9.46
C ASN A 408 7.04 14.53 -9.66
N VAL A 409 7.18 15.85 -9.54
CA VAL A 409 8.48 16.52 -9.72
C VAL A 409 9.49 16.02 -8.70
N THR A 410 9.07 15.81 -7.44
CA THR A 410 9.95 15.28 -6.39
C THR A 410 10.38 13.85 -6.70
N TYR A 411 9.44 12.99 -7.09
CA TYR A 411 9.72 11.60 -7.48
C TYR A 411 10.70 11.51 -8.64
N TYR A 412 10.43 12.22 -9.74
CA TYR A 412 11.27 12.13 -10.94
C TYR A 412 12.63 12.82 -10.76
N LEU A 413 12.76 13.85 -9.93
CA LEU A 413 14.09 14.37 -9.56
C LEU A 413 14.91 13.30 -8.84
N ILE A 414 14.32 12.59 -7.87
CA ILE A 414 15.01 11.52 -7.14
C ILE A 414 15.34 10.35 -8.07
N ALA A 415 14.42 9.95 -8.95
CA ALA A 415 14.65 8.88 -9.92
C ALA A 415 15.73 9.22 -10.97
N GLN A 416 16.06 10.50 -11.16
CA GLN A 416 17.14 10.98 -12.02
C GLN A 416 18.43 11.32 -11.25
N ASP A 417 18.59 10.79 -10.02
CA ASP A 417 19.75 11.06 -9.15
C ASP A 417 19.93 12.56 -8.78
N ARG A 418 18.86 13.37 -8.87
CA ARG A 418 18.82 14.81 -8.58
C ARG A 418 18.18 15.12 -7.22
N MET A 419 18.48 14.31 -6.21
CA MET A 419 17.88 14.41 -4.86
C MET A 419 18.10 15.77 -4.18
N ALA A 420 19.24 16.44 -4.41
CA ALA A 420 19.50 17.77 -3.86
C ALA A 420 18.52 18.83 -4.39
N GLU A 421 18.16 18.76 -5.67
CA GLU A 421 17.17 19.66 -6.26
C GLU A 421 15.75 19.38 -5.75
N ALA A 422 15.44 18.12 -5.47
CA ALA A 422 14.17 17.71 -4.87
C ALA A 422 14.03 18.28 -3.44
N GLU A 423 15.09 18.14 -2.63
CA GLU A 423 15.11 18.71 -1.28
C GLU A 423 14.99 20.24 -1.29
N GLU A 424 15.73 20.92 -2.16
CA GLU A 424 15.67 22.38 -2.29
C GLU A 424 14.25 22.83 -2.65
N LEU A 425 13.62 22.18 -3.63
CA LEU A 425 12.25 22.46 -4.03
C LEU A 425 11.29 22.34 -2.84
N VAL A 426 11.24 21.17 -2.20
CA VAL A 426 10.30 20.91 -1.09
C VAL A 426 10.58 21.82 0.12
N THR A 427 11.84 22.16 0.37
CA THR A 427 12.22 23.04 1.50
C THR A 427 11.87 24.50 1.25
N SER A 428 11.94 24.96 0.00
CA SER A 428 11.60 26.33 -0.40
C SER A 428 10.10 26.64 -0.31
N LEU A 429 9.25 25.61 -0.41
CA LEU A 429 7.81 25.78 -0.39
C LEU A 429 7.28 26.21 0.99
N SER A 430 6.38 27.20 0.97
CA SER A 430 5.65 27.70 2.12
C SER A 430 4.14 27.62 1.87
N PRO A 431 3.51 26.44 2.03
CA PRO A 431 2.10 26.25 1.74
C PRO A 431 1.19 27.19 2.55
N TYR A 432 0.04 27.55 1.99
CA TYR A 432 -0.95 28.32 2.73
C TYR A 432 -1.43 27.53 3.96
N LYS A 433 -1.60 28.22 5.10
CA LYS A 433 -1.96 27.58 6.38
C LYS A 433 -3.29 26.84 6.36
N ASN A 434 -4.21 27.23 5.47
CA ASN A 434 -5.52 26.62 5.29
C ASN A 434 -5.51 25.42 4.32
N ASP A 435 -4.47 25.27 3.50
CA ASP A 435 -4.28 24.08 2.67
C ASP A 435 -3.60 22.98 3.49
N THR A 436 -4.41 22.31 4.31
CA THR A 436 -3.95 21.25 5.20
C THR A 436 -3.32 20.09 4.43
N ARG A 437 -3.83 19.76 3.24
CA ARG A 437 -3.29 18.69 2.39
C ARG A 437 -1.88 19.02 1.91
N MET A 438 -1.64 20.24 1.43
CA MET A 438 -0.31 20.64 0.95
C MET A 438 0.70 20.77 2.09
N VAL A 439 0.27 21.33 3.24
CA VAL A 439 1.12 21.39 4.45
C VAL A 439 1.57 19.98 4.86
N GLN A 440 0.65 19.00 4.85
CA GLN A 440 0.96 17.62 5.19
C GLN A 440 1.88 16.97 4.15
N LEU A 441 1.57 17.12 2.86
CA LEU A 441 2.40 16.59 1.77
C LEU A 441 3.85 17.11 1.85
N VAL A 442 4.05 18.42 2.02
CA VAL A 442 5.40 18.99 2.15
C VAL A 442 6.14 18.41 3.36
N LYS A 443 5.45 18.19 4.48
CA LYS A 443 6.05 17.55 5.66
C LYS A 443 6.47 16.11 5.37
N LEU A 444 5.61 15.33 4.72
CA LEU A 444 5.87 13.93 4.37
C LEU A 444 7.01 13.80 3.36
N LEU A 445 7.04 14.63 2.32
CA LEU A 445 8.12 14.63 1.34
C LEU A 445 9.46 14.98 1.99
N LYS A 446 9.50 15.89 2.97
CA LYS A 446 10.73 16.17 3.74
C LYS A 446 11.19 14.96 4.54
N GLN A 447 10.27 14.27 5.21
CA GLN A 447 10.57 13.05 5.97
C GLN A 447 11.09 11.93 5.04
N ASP A 448 10.41 11.70 3.91
CA ASP A 448 10.78 10.67 2.94
C ASP A 448 12.15 10.96 2.29
N ILE A 449 12.41 12.21 1.88
CA ILE A 449 13.73 12.64 1.38
C ILE A 449 14.82 12.44 2.43
N SER A 450 14.56 12.77 3.70
CA SER A 450 15.50 12.53 4.79
C SER A 450 15.83 11.04 4.91
N SER A 451 14.80 10.18 4.88
CA SER A 451 14.99 8.73 4.93
C SER A 451 15.75 8.17 3.72
N LEU A 452 15.52 8.74 2.52
CA LEU A 452 16.25 8.38 1.30
C LEU A 452 17.73 8.78 1.33
N LYS A 453 18.13 9.73 2.16
CA LYS A 453 19.55 10.03 2.40
C LYS A 453 20.24 9.01 3.29
N GLU A 454 19.46 8.32 4.14
CA GLU A 454 19.97 7.35 5.10
C GLU A 454 20.12 5.92 4.55
N GLN A 455 19.72 5.68 3.29
CA GLN A 455 19.70 4.34 2.67
C GLN A 455 21.01 3.57 2.86
N SER A 456 22.15 4.22 2.63
CA SER A 456 23.47 3.59 2.78
C SER A 456 23.82 3.25 4.24
N ALA A 457 23.39 4.09 5.19
CA ALA A 457 23.61 3.86 6.61
C ALA A 457 22.73 2.69 7.11
N ILE A 458 21.44 2.70 6.74
CA ILE A 458 20.49 1.63 7.08
C ILE A 458 20.96 0.29 6.49
N ALA A 459 21.43 0.27 5.24
CA ALA A 459 21.99 -0.93 4.63
C ALA A 459 23.25 -1.43 5.33
N LEU A 460 24.11 -0.53 5.83
CA LEU A 460 25.29 -0.91 6.60
C LEU A 460 24.91 -1.57 7.93
N ASP A 461 23.93 -1.01 8.64
CA ASP A 461 23.37 -1.56 9.88
C ASP A 461 22.82 -2.98 9.63
N LEU A 462 21.97 -3.14 8.61
CA LEU A 462 21.41 -4.43 8.23
C LEU A 462 22.50 -5.45 7.87
N ALA A 463 23.46 -5.05 7.03
CA ALA A 463 24.58 -5.90 6.64
C ALA A 463 25.46 -6.29 7.83
N TYR A 464 25.59 -5.43 8.85
CA TYR A 464 26.28 -5.76 10.09
C TYR A 464 25.53 -6.83 10.88
N SER A 465 24.23 -6.68 11.12
CA SER A 465 23.41 -7.66 11.84
C SER A 465 23.35 -9.01 11.13
N LEU A 466 23.21 -9.03 9.80
CA LEU A 466 23.23 -10.27 9.02
C LEU A 466 24.59 -10.97 9.09
N ARG A 467 25.70 -10.23 9.02
CA ARG A 467 27.05 -10.80 9.20
C ARG A 467 27.26 -11.34 10.62
N LYS A 468 26.66 -10.71 11.63
CA LYS A 468 26.69 -11.18 13.02
C LYS A 468 25.94 -12.50 13.16
N MET A 469 24.76 -12.60 12.57
CA MET A 469 24.00 -13.85 12.47
C MET A 469 24.82 -14.94 11.78
N ASP A 470 25.48 -14.62 10.67
CA ASP A 470 26.30 -15.58 9.92
C ASP A 470 27.53 -16.11 10.65
N ARG A 471 28.02 -15.37 11.65
CA ARG A 471 29.16 -15.75 12.49
C ARG A 471 28.77 -16.56 13.72
N ALA A 472 27.48 -16.66 14.04
CA ALA A 472 27.02 -17.48 15.17
C ALA A 472 27.40 -18.95 14.95
N SER A 473 28.09 -19.56 15.91
CA SER A 473 28.54 -20.96 15.83
C SER A 473 27.35 -21.92 15.75
N THR A 474 26.33 -21.65 16.56
CA THR A 474 25.08 -22.40 16.61
C THR A 474 23.89 -21.46 16.63
N MET A 475 22.80 -21.84 15.96
CA MET A 475 21.56 -21.08 15.95
C MET A 475 20.38 -22.03 15.76
N GLN A 476 19.28 -21.78 16.45
CA GLN A 476 18.00 -22.40 16.16
C GLN A 476 17.09 -21.38 15.49
N VAL A 477 16.41 -21.78 14.41
CA VAL A 477 15.45 -20.95 13.69
C VAL A 477 14.08 -21.60 13.79
N LYS A 478 13.09 -20.88 14.28
CA LYS A 478 11.69 -21.32 14.29
C LYS A 478 10.94 -20.53 13.23
N GLY A 479 10.35 -21.23 12.28
CA GLY A 479 9.73 -20.61 11.12
C GLY A 479 8.33 -21.09 10.82
N GLU A 480 7.57 -20.20 10.22
CA GLU A 480 6.28 -20.47 9.59
C GLU A 480 6.28 -19.84 8.20
N SER A 481 5.92 -20.60 7.17
CA SER A 481 5.90 -20.07 5.81
C SER A 481 4.78 -20.66 4.97
N VAL A 482 4.32 -19.90 3.98
CA VAL A 482 3.37 -20.34 2.97
C VAL A 482 4.02 -20.22 1.60
N LEU A 483 4.15 -21.33 0.87
CA LEU A 483 4.68 -21.38 -0.49
C LEU A 483 3.65 -22.00 -1.43
N SER A 484 3.12 -21.21 -2.36
CA SER A 484 2.11 -21.65 -3.34
C SER A 484 0.95 -22.44 -2.71
N GLY A 485 0.48 -21.97 -1.55
CA GLY A 485 -0.62 -22.58 -0.77
C GLY A 485 -0.21 -23.68 0.20
N TYR A 486 1.04 -24.16 0.16
CA TYR A 486 1.56 -25.09 1.16
C TYR A 486 1.96 -24.34 2.42
N LEU A 487 1.41 -24.72 3.56
CA LEU A 487 1.80 -24.19 4.86
C LEU A 487 2.94 -25.04 5.43
N PHE A 488 3.96 -24.40 5.97
CA PHE A 488 5.08 -25.03 6.65
C PHE A 488 5.21 -24.46 8.05
N LYS A 489 5.50 -25.32 9.02
CA LYS A 489 6.01 -24.93 10.33
C LYS A 489 7.22 -25.76 10.65
N TYR A 490 8.32 -25.11 11.01
CA TYR A 490 9.60 -25.78 11.15
C TYR A 490 10.47 -25.23 12.27
N THR A 491 11.40 -26.07 12.68
CA THR A 491 12.54 -25.72 13.51
C THR A 491 13.79 -26.20 12.80
N GLN A 492 14.69 -25.27 12.50
CA GLN A 492 15.98 -25.54 11.89
C GLN A 492 17.09 -25.34 12.92
N ASP A 493 17.79 -26.42 13.25
CA ASP A 493 19.01 -26.37 14.05
C ASP A 493 20.19 -26.21 13.10
N ILE A 494 20.99 -25.16 13.30
CA ILE A 494 22.15 -24.82 12.47
C ILE A 494 23.41 -24.94 13.33
N ASP A 495 24.32 -25.84 12.94
CA ASP A 495 25.64 -26.02 13.54
C ASP A 495 26.70 -25.67 12.49
N ARG A 496 27.21 -24.43 12.56
CA ARG A 496 28.17 -23.91 11.57
C ARG A 496 29.56 -24.50 11.76
N GLU A 497 29.92 -24.91 12.97
CA GLU A 497 31.19 -25.58 13.24
C GLU A 497 31.24 -26.94 12.52
N LYS A 498 30.15 -27.70 12.58
CA LYS A 498 30.01 -28.97 11.86
C LYS A 498 29.54 -28.81 10.41
N LYS A 499 29.26 -27.59 9.97
CA LYS A 499 28.76 -27.28 8.62
C LYS A 499 27.49 -28.04 8.27
N ALA A 500 26.64 -28.30 9.26
CA ALA A 500 25.44 -29.10 9.12
C ALA A 500 24.22 -28.38 9.71
N SER A 501 23.06 -28.55 9.08
CA SER A 501 21.78 -28.16 9.67
C SER A 501 20.78 -29.31 9.63
N ARG A 502 19.81 -29.31 10.53
CA ARG A 502 18.66 -30.21 10.51
C ARG A 502 17.40 -29.37 10.57
N THR A 503 16.46 -29.61 9.67
CA THR A 503 15.15 -28.98 9.71
C THR A 503 14.12 -30.04 10.05
N THR A 504 13.33 -29.81 11.09
CA THR A 504 12.22 -30.68 11.50
C THR A 504 10.94 -29.88 11.55
N GLY A 505 9.79 -30.51 11.33
CA GLY A 505 8.52 -29.84 11.41
C GLY A 505 7.41 -30.58 10.72
N TYR A 506 6.48 -29.82 10.15
CA TYR A 506 5.39 -30.34 9.36
C TYR A 506 5.04 -29.38 8.24
N PHE A 507 4.44 -29.92 7.19
CA PHE A 507 3.83 -29.14 6.13
C PHE A 507 2.40 -29.62 5.87
N GLN A 508 1.59 -28.74 5.29
CA GLN A 508 0.22 -29.02 4.91
C GLN A 508 0.01 -28.61 3.46
N SER A 509 -0.37 -29.57 2.62
CA SER A 509 -0.83 -29.29 1.27
C SER A 509 -2.20 -28.60 1.31
N PRO A 510 -2.48 -27.63 0.41
CA PRO A 510 -3.80 -27.00 0.34
C PRO A 510 -4.93 -27.99 0.03
N TYR A 511 -4.60 -29.18 -0.51
CA TYR A 511 -5.56 -30.23 -0.84
C TYR A 511 -5.72 -31.30 0.25
N LYS A 512 -4.90 -31.26 1.31
CA LYS A 512 -4.92 -32.25 2.41
C LYS A 512 -5.30 -31.56 3.73
N ARG A 513 -6.11 -32.23 4.54
CA ARG A 513 -6.47 -31.78 5.90
C ARG A 513 -5.53 -32.30 7.00
N ILE A 514 -4.54 -33.11 6.61
CA ILE A 514 -3.59 -33.76 7.51
C ILE A 514 -2.23 -33.08 7.35
N LEU A 515 -1.49 -32.97 8.45
CA LEU A 515 -0.13 -32.48 8.49
C LEU A 515 0.83 -33.63 8.13
N ASP A 516 1.68 -33.41 7.13
CA ASP A 516 2.73 -34.32 6.73
C ASP A 516 4.03 -33.96 7.49
N PRO A 517 4.76 -34.95 8.06
CA PRO A 517 5.99 -34.68 8.77
C PRO A 517 7.08 -34.19 7.80
N MET A 518 7.93 -33.29 8.27
CA MET A 518 9.08 -32.79 7.55
C MET A 518 10.36 -33.09 8.36
N ASP A 519 11.33 -33.76 7.75
CA ASP A 519 12.67 -33.92 8.30
C ASP A 519 13.70 -33.79 7.16
N SER A 520 14.71 -32.97 7.36
CA SER A 520 15.78 -32.78 6.40
C SER A 520 17.11 -32.47 7.06
N TYR A 521 18.19 -32.84 6.37
CA TYR A 521 19.56 -32.47 6.74
C TYR A 521 20.22 -31.71 5.60
N THR A 522 20.98 -30.68 5.94
CA THR A 522 21.81 -29.95 4.97
C THR A 522 23.27 -30.09 5.34
N ASP A 523 24.05 -30.63 4.41
CA ASP A 523 25.51 -30.56 4.43
C ASP A 523 25.95 -29.32 3.63
N THR A 524 26.34 -28.26 4.34
CA THR A 524 26.79 -27.02 3.71
C THR A 524 28.21 -27.13 3.14
N LYS A 525 29.02 -28.08 3.64
CA LYS A 525 30.38 -28.32 3.13
C LYS A 525 30.33 -28.92 1.74
N ASP A 526 29.50 -29.95 1.57
CA ASP A 526 29.39 -30.69 0.32
C ASP A 526 28.24 -30.20 -0.57
N ARG A 527 27.46 -29.22 -0.09
CA ARG A 527 26.28 -28.61 -0.75
C ARG A 527 25.23 -29.65 -1.10
N ILE A 528 24.91 -30.50 -0.14
CA ILE A 528 23.94 -31.58 -0.27
C ILE A 528 22.77 -31.34 0.68
N HIS A 529 21.55 -31.48 0.17
CA HIS A 529 20.33 -31.52 0.95
C HIS A 529 19.77 -32.94 0.95
N TYR A 530 19.46 -33.46 2.12
CA TYR A 530 18.80 -34.74 2.34
C TYR A 530 17.39 -34.44 2.83
N THR A 531 16.36 -34.92 2.13
CA THR A 531 14.96 -34.72 2.51
C THR A 531 14.32 -36.07 2.74
N TYR A 532 13.58 -36.22 3.84
CA TYR A 532 12.77 -37.41 4.06
C TYR A 532 11.46 -37.29 3.28
N ASP A 533 11.20 -38.25 2.39
CA ASP A 533 9.94 -38.39 1.69
C ASP A 533 9.00 -39.27 2.54
N SER A 534 7.93 -38.67 3.06
CA SER A 534 6.96 -39.36 3.90
C SER A 534 6.08 -40.34 3.15
N GLU A 535 5.92 -40.20 1.82
CA GLU A 535 5.09 -41.10 1.01
C GLU A 535 5.85 -42.37 0.64
N SER A 536 7.14 -42.26 0.34
CA SER A 536 8.00 -43.43 0.03
C SER A 536 8.76 -43.98 1.24
N GLU A 537 8.72 -43.29 2.38
CA GLU A 537 9.47 -43.60 3.61
C GLU A 537 10.98 -43.70 3.38
N GLN A 538 11.52 -42.87 2.48
CA GLN A 538 12.93 -42.90 2.08
C GLN A 538 13.57 -41.51 2.11
N TRP A 539 14.88 -41.48 2.31
CA TRP A 539 15.66 -40.26 2.12
C TRP A 539 15.94 -40.02 0.64
N VAL A 540 15.87 -38.75 0.23
CA VAL A 540 16.22 -38.28 -1.12
C VAL A 540 17.36 -37.28 -1.01
N LYS A 541 18.32 -37.36 -1.95
CA LYS A 541 19.52 -36.50 -1.99
C LYS A 541 19.46 -35.53 -3.16
N ASN A 542 19.58 -34.24 -2.85
CA ASN A 542 19.60 -33.15 -3.83
C ASN A 542 20.87 -32.29 -3.66
N ARG A 543 21.37 -31.70 -4.76
CA ARG A 543 22.48 -30.73 -4.71
C ARG A 543 21.94 -29.31 -4.62
N ILE A 544 22.57 -28.47 -3.80
CA ILE A 544 22.17 -27.08 -3.53
C ILE A 544 23.00 -26.10 -4.37
N ASN A 545 23.21 -26.40 -5.65
CA ASN A 545 24.07 -25.59 -6.52
C ASN A 545 23.30 -24.76 -7.56
N LYS A 546 21.97 -24.80 -7.52
CA LYS A 546 21.09 -24.04 -8.40
C LYS A 546 20.18 -23.17 -7.53
N LEU A 547 19.92 -21.97 -8.02
CA LEU A 547 18.88 -21.10 -7.51
C LEU A 547 17.64 -21.43 -8.33
N ASP A 548 16.59 -21.88 -7.68
CA ASP A 548 15.34 -22.23 -8.33
C ASP A 548 14.47 -20.99 -8.53
N PHE A 549 14.52 -20.05 -7.58
CA PHE A 549 13.64 -18.88 -7.55
C PHE A 549 14.38 -17.55 -7.57
N LEU A 550 13.68 -16.49 -8.00
CA LEU A 550 14.24 -15.14 -8.07
C LEU A 550 14.62 -14.61 -6.68
N HIS A 551 13.78 -14.84 -5.68
CA HIS A 551 14.06 -14.39 -4.32
C HIS A 551 15.31 -15.02 -3.71
N GLU A 552 15.67 -16.25 -4.10
CA GLU A 552 16.92 -16.89 -3.67
C GLU A 552 18.14 -16.18 -4.27
N TRP A 553 18.04 -15.76 -5.54
CA TRP A 553 19.07 -14.97 -6.20
C TRP A 553 19.26 -13.59 -5.55
N VAL A 554 18.17 -12.89 -5.24
CA VAL A 554 18.25 -11.63 -4.50
C VAL A 554 18.82 -11.88 -3.09
N GLY A 555 18.36 -12.94 -2.44
CA GLY A 555 18.84 -13.39 -1.12
C GLY A 555 20.35 -13.60 -1.08
N ALA A 556 20.94 -14.16 -2.15
CA ALA A 556 22.37 -14.41 -2.28
C ALA A 556 23.22 -13.14 -2.51
N LYS A 557 22.61 -12.02 -2.92
CA LYS A 557 23.31 -10.73 -3.06
C LYS A 557 23.55 -10.10 -1.71
N ASN A 558 24.69 -9.43 -1.56
CA ASN A 558 24.91 -8.59 -0.39
C ASN A 558 24.02 -7.33 -0.44
N ILE A 559 23.74 -6.74 0.72
CA ILE A 559 22.80 -5.61 0.83
C ILE A 559 23.21 -4.40 -0.04
N ASN A 560 24.50 -4.10 -0.13
CA ASN A 560 24.99 -2.98 -0.96
C ASN A 560 24.79 -3.23 -2.47
N GLU A 561 24.90 -4.49 -2.91
CA GLU A 561 24.56 -4.88 -4.29
C GLU A 561 23.07 -4.72 -4.57
N ARG A 562 22.20 -4.94 -3.57
CA ARG A 562 20.76 -4.74 -3.74
C ARG A 562 20.42 -3.27 -3.94
N ILE A 563 21.03 -2.34 -3.18
CA ILE A 563 20.90 -0.89 -3.44
C ILE A 563 21.35 -0.58 -4.86
N ARG A 564 22.60 -0.91 -5.18
CA ARG A 564 23.23 -0.46 -6.42
C ARG A 564 22.64 -1.10 -7.68
N ASP A 565 22.38 -2.40 -7.65
CA ASP A 565 22.01 -3.15 -8.85
C ASP A 565 20.49 -3.30 -9.01
N LEU A 566 19.74 -3.26 -7.91
CA LEU A 566 18.28 -3.50 -7.88
C LEU A 566 17.47 -2.30 -7.39
N ASN A 567 18.13 -1.19 -7.06
CA ASN A 567 17.49 0.00 -6.48
C ASN A 567 16.66 -0.32 -5.23
N ALA A 568 17.18 -1.23 -4.39
CA ALA A 568 16.53 -1.58 -3.13
C ALA A 568 16.40 -0.36 -2.23
N ARG A 569 15.20 -0.16 -1.69
CA ARG A 569 14.89 0.88 -0.71
C ARG A 569 14.74 0.28 0.67
N TYR A 570 15.23 0.99 1.67
CA TYR A 570 15.22 0.60 3.07
C TYR A 570 14.56 1.69 3.91
N TYR A 571 13.78 1.30 4.92
CA TYR A 571 13.20 2.23 5.88
C TYR A 571 13.37 1.65 7.27
N LYS A 572 13.89 2.46 8.21
CA LYS A 572 14.20 2.04 9.57
C LYS A 572 13.24 2.69 10.56
N GLN A 573 12.56 1.87 11.35
CA GLN A 573 11.72 2.31 12.47
C GLN A 573 12.33 1.83 13.78
N SER A 574 12.57 2.72 14.74
CA SER A 574 13.14 2.40 16.04
C SER A 574 12.07 2.54 17.12
N TYR A 575 11.71 1.45 17.79
CA TYR A 575 10.61 1.48 18.76
C TYR A 575 10.88 0.52 19.91
N GLY A 576 11.01 1.09 21.12
CA GLY A 576 11.41 0.32 22.29
C GLY A 576 12.73 -0.42 22.06
N ARG A 577 12.67 -1.76 22.09
CA ARG A 577 13.81 -2.68 22.07
C ARG A 577 14.38 -2.95 20.69
N TYR A 578 13.62 -2.70 19.62
CA TYR A 578 13.99 -3.12 18.27
C TYR A 578 14.19 -1.96 17.32
N ASP A 579 15.15 -2.14 16.43
CA ASP A 579 15.24 -1.46 15.15
C ASP A 579 14.60 -2.38 14.10
N VAL A 580 13.63 -1.86 13.36
CA VAL A 580 12.90 -2.61 12.32
C VAL A 580 13.24 -2.02 10.97
N ILE A 581 13.91 -2.80 10.13
CA ILE A 581 14.30 -2.40 8.78
C ILE A 581 13.38 -3.07 7.78
N THR A 582 12.61 -2.28 7.04
CA THR A 582 11.78 -2.73 5.92
C THR A 582 12.56 -2.53 4.62
N GLU A 583 12.64 -3.56 3.77
CA GLU A 583 13.27 -3.52 2.45
C GLU A 583 12.20 -3.75 1.38
N TRP A 584 12.23 -2.93 0.33
CA TRP A 584 11.46 -3.12 -0.89
C TRP A 584 12.38 -3.05 -2.09
N ILE A 585 12.16 -3.92 -3.08
CA ILE A 585 12.84 -3.82 -4.36
C ILE A 585 11.81 -3.50 -5.43
N PRO A 586 11.90 -2.34 -6.10
CA PRO A 586 10.91 -1.97 -7.09
C PRO A 586 10.90 -2.94 -8.27
N ARG A 587 9.69 -3.38 -8.65
CA ARG A 587 9.44 -4.37 -9.70
C ARG A 587 10.19 -4.10 -11.01
N PRO A 588 10.24 -2.87 -11.57
CA PRO A 588 10.93 -2.65 -12.85
C PRO A 588 12.41 -3.05 -12.82
N PHE A 589 13.14 -2.69 -11.76
CA PHE A 589 14.55 -3.02 -11.59
C PHE A 589 14.75 -4.51 -11.32
N LEU A 590 13.88 -5.09 -10.49
CA LEU A 590 13.91 -6.51 -10.17
C LEU A 590 13.70 -7.38 -11.41
N GLU A 591 12.72 -7.06 -12.26
CA GLU A 591 12.45 -7.80 -13.48
C GLU A 591 13.54 -7.58 -14.55
N GLU A 592 14.04 -6.35 -14.72
CA GLU A 592 15.09 -6.03 -15.69
C GLU A 592 16.34 -6.88 -15.43
N LYS A 593 16.80 -6.95 -14.18
CA LYS A 593 17.96 -7.77 -13.81
C LYS A 593 17.59 -9.25 -13.71
N GLY A 594 16.43 -9.57 -13.16
CA GLY A 594 15.94 -10.95 -12.96
C GLY A 594 15.82 -11.74 -14.26
N ARG A 595 15.41 -11.10 -15.37
CA ARG A 595 15.35 -11.73 -16.71
C ARG A 595 16.70 -12.22 -17.24
N GLN A 596 17.80 -11.73 -16.67
CA GLN A 596 19.17 -12.10 -17.05
C GLN A 596 19.73 -13.26 -16.20
N VAL A 597 18.98 -13.70 -15.19
CA VAL A 597 19.40 -14.74 -14.24
C VAL A 597 18.98 -16.12 -14.74
N VAL A 598 19.85 -17.11 -14.57
CA VAL A 598 19.51 -18.52 -14.85
C VAL A 598 18.93 -19.14 -13.58
N LEU A 599 17.62 -19.35 -13.57
CA LEU A 599 16.88 -19.95 -12.46
C LEU A 599 16.35 -21.34 -12.83
N GLY A 600 16.22 -22.23 -11.84
CA GLY A 600 15.68 -23.58 -12.02
C GLY A 600 14.23 -23.59 -12.51
N LYS A 601 13.42 -22.61 -12.11
CA LYS A 601 12.04 -22.41 -12.58
C LYS A 601 11.92 -21.76 -13.97
N GLY A 602 13.04 -21.38 -14.57
CA GLY A 602 13.09 -20.70 -15.86
C GLY A 602 13.14 -19.18 -15.73
N LYS A 603 12.83 -18.47 -16.80
CA LYS A 603 12.91 -17.00 -16.81
C LYS A 603 11.72 -16.36 -16.11
N ILE A 604 11.98 -15.29 -15.38
CA ILE A 604 10.94 -14.47 -14.78
C ILE A 604 10.17 -13.71 -15.87
N LEU A 605 8.84 -13.80 -15.83
CA LEU A 605 7.93 -12.98 -16.62
C LEU A 605 7.60 -11.68 -15.87
N SER A 606 7.24 -11.79 -14.60
CA SER A 606 6.90 -10.66 -13.73
C SER A 606 7.25 -10.97 -12.27
N ALA A 607 7.63 -9.96 -11.50
CA ALA A 607 7.89 -10.09 -10.07
C ALA A 607 7.11 -9.00 -9.31
N PRO A 608 5.78 -9.19 -9.11
CA PRO A 608 4.91 -8.14 -8.56
C PRO A 608 5.33 -7.61 -7.19
N LEU A 609 5.97 -8.47 -6.38
CA LEU A 609 6.27 -8.12 -5.00
C LEU A 609 7.58 -8.73 -4.53
N TYR A 610 8.44 -7.90 -3.95
CA TYR A 610 9.61 -8.35 -3.19
C TYR A 610 9.79 -7.46 -1.96
N MET A 611 9.47 -8.00 -0.78
CA MET A 611 9.52 -7.26 0.47
C MET A 611 10.14 -8.10 1.59
N ASN A 612 10.99 -7.47 2.39
CA ASN A 612 11.55 -8.04 3.61
C ASN A 612 11.35 -7.09 4.80
N LYS A 613 11.24 -7.65 6.00
CA LYS A 613 11.30 -6.90 7.25
C LYS A 613 12.19 -7.62 8.25
N TYR A 614 13.17 -6.90 8.77
CA TYR A 614 14.19 -7.39 9.68
C TYR A 614 14.03 -6.74 11.04
N TYR A 615 13.91 -7.53 12.10
CA TYR A 615 13.77 -7.04 13.48
C TYR A 615 15.07 -7.27 14.23
N ILE A 616 15.76 -6.19 14.55
CA ILE A 616 17.10 -6.20 15.13
C ILE A 616 16.99 -5.73 16.57
N ASP A 617 17.49 -6.52 17.51
CA ASP A 617 17.57 -6.14 18.91
C ASP A 617 18.67 -5.08 19.11
N ARG A 618 18.31 -3.94 19.71
CA ARG A 618 19.22 -2.77 19.82
C ARG A 618 20.35 -2.95 20.83
N GLU A 619 20.19 -3.84 21.80
CA GLU A 619 21.23 -4.08 22.82
C GLU A 619 22.30 -5.03 22.29
N SER A 620 21.89 -6.01 21.49
CA SER A 620 22.73 -7.10 21.01
C SER A 620 23.06 -7.02 19.53
N ASP A 621 22.49 -6.12 18.76
CA ASP A 621 22.54 -6.04 17.29
C ASP A 621 22.17 -7.35 16.56
N GLN A 622 21.51 -8.28 17.25
CA GLN A 622 21.15 -9.57 16.68
C GLN A 622 19.85 -9.45 15.90
N LEU A 623 19.81 -10.07 14.72
CA LEU A 623 18.55 -10.29 14.02
C LEU A 623 17.74 -11.30 14.83
N ILE A 624 16.59 -10.88 15.37
CA ILE A 624 15.72 -11.72 16.19
C ILE A 624 14.58 -12.31 15.36
N GLN A 625 14.11 -11.57 14.36
CA GLN A 625 13.04 -12.03 13.49
C GLN A 625 13.23 -11.51 12.06
N HIS A 626 12.81 -12.28 11.07
CA HIS A 626 12.75 -11.90 9.67
C HIS A 626 11.38 -12.26 9.11
N PHE A 627 10.69 -11.32 8.48
CA PHE A 627 9.45 -11.53 7.75
C PHE A 627 9.69 -11.26 6.27
N TRP A 628 9.11 -12.06 5.39
CA TRP A 628 9.19 -11.83 3.95
C TRP A 628 7.87 -12.10 3.23
N ARG A 629 7.72 -11.45 2.07
CA ARG A 629 6.67 -11.72 1.10
C ARG A 629 7.21 -11.49 -0.31
N TYR A 630 7.07 -12.50 -1.16
CA TYR A 630 7.50 -12.51 -2.54
C TYR A 630 6.38 -13.02 -3.43
N GLU A 631 6.23 -12.40 -4.60
CA GLU A 631 5.35 -12.86 -5.66
C GLU A 631 6.16 -12.89 -6.97
N GLU A 632 6.17 -14.05 -7.63
CA GLU A 632 6.95 -14.31 -8.82
C GLU A 632 6.09 -15.03 -9.86
N ILE A 633 6.19 -14.61 -11.11
CA ILE A 633 5.50 -15.22 -12.25
C ILE A 633 6.57 -15.54 -13.29
N TYR A 634 6.63 -16.80 -13.73
CA TYR A 634 7.62 -17.28 -14.70
C TYR A 634 7.02 -17.36 -16.12
N GLU A 635 7.86 -17.38 -17.15
CA GLU A 635 7.43 -17.56 -18.55
C GLU A 635 6.65 -18.87 -18.76
N SER A 636 6.87 -19.87 -17.89
CA SER A 636 6.11 -21.12 -17.81
C SER A 636 4.65 -20.94 -17.33
N GLN A 637 4.25 -19.72 -16.96
CA GLN A 637 2.99 -19.37 -16.29
C GLN A 637 2.89 -19.94 -14.86
N GLU A 638 4.00 -20.40 -14.28
CA GLU A 638 4.04 -20.78 -12.87
C GLU A 638 4.00 -19.50 -12.01
N TYR A 639 3.05 -19.48 -11.07
CA TYR A 639 2.92 -18.43 -10.06
C TYR A 639 3.42 -18.93 -8.71
N VAL A 640 4.33 -18.18 -8.11
CA VAL A 640 4.92 -18.46 -6.81
C VAL A 640 4.55 -17.31 -5.87
N ALA A 641 3.71 -17.63 -4.89
CA ALA A 641 3.47 -16.75 -3.75
C ALA A 641 4.20 -17.36 -2.55
N TYR A 642 5.24 -16.68 -2.06
CA TYR A 642 6.03 -17.14 -0.94
C TYR A 642 6.06 -16.08 0.16
N SER A 643 5.61 -16.46 1.35
CA SER A 643 5.65 -15.57 2.51
C SER A 643 6.01 -16.36 3.76
N GLY A 644 6.56 -15.70 4.76
CA GLY A 644 6.90 -16.39 5.98
C GLY A 644 7.53 -15.51 7.03
N THR A 645 7.87 -16.16 8.13
CA THR A 645 8.50 -15.55 9.28
C THR A 645 9.47 -16.54 9.89
N ASP A 646 10.68 -16.08 10.17
CA ASP A 646 11.69 -16.78 10.94
C ASP A 646 11.98 -16.03 12.24
N ILE A 647 12.13 -16.76 13.34
CA ILE A 647 12.57 -16.29 14.64
C ILE A 647 13.90 -16.96 14.96
N TYR A 648 14.92 -16.18 15.32
CA TYR A 648 16.29 -16.63 15.52
C TYR A 648 16.64 -16.70 17.02
N GLU A 649 17.09 -17.88 17.46
CA GLU A 649 17.53 -18.16 18.83
C GLU A 649 19.02 -18.55 18.84
N TYR A 650 19.86 -17.68 19.38
CA TYR A 650 21.32 -17.85 19.37
C TYR A 650 21.86 -18.66 20.57
N ASN A 651 21.03 -18.91 21.59
CA ASN A 651 21.42 -19.56 22.84
C ASN A 651 21.07 -21.06 22.91
N ALA A 652 20.51 -21.64 21.84
CA ALA A 652 19.99 -23.01 21.82
C ALA A 652 21.06 -24.12 21.92
N ASN A 653 22.37 -23.80 21.79
CA ASN A 653 23.49 -24.74 21.90
C ASN A 653 23.27 -26.07 21.13
N VAL A 654 22.84 -25.96 19.88
CA VAL A 654 22.49 -27.12 19.05
C VAL A 654 23.73 -27.85 18.56
N LYS A 655 23.65 -29.18 18.42
CA LYS A 655 24.71 -30.02 17.84
C LYS A 655 24.12 -30.90 16.75
N VAL A 656 24.45 -30.61 15.51
CA VAL A 656 23.86 -31.32 14.36
C VAL A 656 24.87 -32.27 13.74
N THR A 657 24.47 -33.51 13.49
CA THR A 657 25.30 -34.48 12.74
C THR A 657 24.40 -35.27 11.81
N ILE A 658 24.80 -35.39 10.55
CA ILE A 658 24.05 -36.14 9.54
C ILE A 658 24.27 -37.65 9.81
N PRO A 659 23.23 -38.43 10.14
CA PRO A 659 23.39 -39.84 10.44
C PRO A 659 23.95 -40.63 9.26
N GLU A 660 24.80 -41.63 9.52
CA GLU A 660 25.34 -42.49 8.45
C GLU A 660 24.24 -43.29 7.74
N GLN A 661 23.15 -43.63 8.45
CA GLN A 661 21.98 -44.26 7.83
C GLN A 661 21.41 -43.38 6.69
N VAL A 662 21.23 -42.08 6.95
CA VAL A 662 20.74 -41.13 5.95
C VAL A 662 21.65 -41.11 4.73
N LYS A 663 22.97 -41.06 4.92
CA LYS A 663 23.93 -41.05 3.80
C LYS A 663 23.92 -42.36 3.00
N ASN A 664 23.74 -43.50 3.68
CA ASN A 664 23.76 -44.82 3.07
C ASN A 664 22.48 -45.15 2.29
N GLU A 665 21.32 -44.68 2.75
CA GLU A 665 20.03 -44.93 2.09
C GLU A 665 19.95 -44.29 0.70
N VAL A 666 20.48 -43.08 0.51
CA VAL A 666 20.55 -42.40 -0.80
C VAL A 666 21.74 -42.80 -1.68
N SER A 667 22.63 -43.67 -1.19
CA SER A 667 23.77 -44.18 -1.97
C SER A 667 23.47 -45.49 -2.70
N ARG A 668 22.28 -46.06 -2.47
CA ARG A 668 21.73 -47.21 -3.20
C ARG A 668 20.82 -46.72 -4.31
#